data_AF-A0A8I3A9M9-F1
#
_entry.id   AF-A0A8I3A9M9-F1
#
_cell.length_a   1.000
_cell.length_b   1.000
_cell.length_c   1.000
_cell.angle_alpha   90.00
_cell.angle_beta   90.00
_cell.angle_gamma   90.00
#
_symmetry.space_group_name_H-M   'P 1'
#
loop_
_entity.id
_entity.type
_entity.pdbx_description
1 polymer ?
#
loop_
_entity_poly.entity_id
_entity_poly.type
_entity_poly.pdbx_seq_one_letter_code
_entity_poly.pdbx_strand_id
1 'polypeptide(L)'
;MGSADGGSQLPIISIAPYWDSQSANTTEREAVSKALHAACVEYGFFYLDISQCVDLAEPEELARLAREFFALPQAEKDKIALKHQDFARGYQRLKENVTNGKADNHEGIDFYRPVENPDKSRPLWGENQWPTVLGFQTKYEKWIEKMKKLGMILMEAMAYGLGMNPEEWRDLRAQVDDSFWVMRIIGYPSLPDDHDGFSCGAHNLLYADPTKSALQVFLRKRGHTPITADGLPDEHGGEEGLWMNADPIPGCIVCNIGEMWEIWTNGLYKSTLHRVVHRGTNYRIPFFFEPNFAARIAPLPVVMRALAEKGDTPNEVYKPIVYGEFLMKKVGSNFSSAQFHVSSLRHVLLMPIYMSLHGQVNALTRRLFHRHRLLSHHPLWRAFVARTMSYEASLSKLPQPLKDLVANAHADTGRTDTDKQEVVSWIDKVAAGNVVKSENLSDLESTLVPRTYIVSNYLTAADVALYGALHPTLSQLQPAQYYATPATSRYFDHIQTLPSVRAAAQALSPAFSTVPFDFESAPKVERKQEPPKKKEKVPKAVDQTAAGEKPEVAAKSKENASRPPKEKKEKKEKEKKKDAIAQDGGKKGKGDAGGGTASAEDTGEPVPSMIDLRVGRIVDVKKHPDADSLYIEQIDLGEETGPRTVVSGLVNYIPIEEMRDKYLVAICNLKPATMRGVKSFAMVLAATSKDGKEGGIELIQPPPDSKPGERVYFEGPEYENAQPVSQLNPKKKIFETIQPGFTTLDTREAAWINPGTKSVHRIRTKDGVCVAPTFIGASLS
;
A
#
# COMPACT_ATOMS: atom_id res chain seq x y z
N MET A 1 26.24 -34.92 -20.05
CA MET A 1 25.02 -34.76 -19.22
C MET A 1 25.40 -33.87 -18.05
N GLY A 2 25.13 -32.56 -18.17
CA GLY A 2 25.28 -31.61 -17.05
C GLY A 2 23.97 -31.55 -16.27
N SER A 3 24.07 -31.48 -14.94
CA SER A 3 22.92 -31.34 -14.04
C SER A 3 22.21 -30.01 -14.24
N ALA A 4 20.88 -30.06 -14.38
CA ALA A 4 20.06 -28.86 -14.41
C ALA A 4 19.94 -28.28 -12.98
N ASP A 5 20.53 -27.11 -12.78
CA ASP A 5 20.31 -26.25 -11.62
C ASP A 5 19.64 -24.98 -12.16
N GLY A 6 18.30 -24.96 -12.19
CA GLY A 6 17.54 -24.04 -13.02
C GLY A 6 16.22 -23.60 -12.40
N GLY A 7 16.12 -22.29 -12.13
CA GLY A 7 14.86 -21.59 -11.84
C GLY A 7 14.78 -20.93 -10.46
N SER A 8 15.40 -19.75 -10.29
CA SER A 8 15.15 -18.89 -9.12
C SER A 8 15.24 -17.38 -9.37
N GLN A 9 15.34 -16.93 -10.63
CA GLN A 9 15.52 -15.51 -10.98
C GLN A 9 14.93 -15.21 -12.37
N LEU A 10 14.45 -13.97 -12.58
CA LEU A 10 14.02 -13.49 -13.90
C LEU A 10 15.20 -13.42 -14.89
N PRO A 11 14.96 -13.53 -16.21
CA PRO A 11 15.98 -13.29 -17.22
C PRO A 11 16.65 -11.92 -17.08
N ILE A 12 17.97 -11.86 -17.27
CA ILE A 12 18.73 -10.60 -17.38
C ILE A 12 19.12 -10.42 -18.84
N ILE A 13 18.77 -9.29 -19.43
CA ILE A 13 18.93 -9.00 -20.84
C ILE A 13 19.66 -7.66 -20.99
N SER A 14 20.72 -7.59 -21.79
CA SER A 14 21.41 -6.33 -22.11
C SER A 14 20.96 -5.81 -23.47
N ILE A 15 20.64 -4.52 -23.56
CA ILE A 15 20.28 -3.85 -24.84
C ILE A 15 21.45 -3.08 -25.46
N ALA A 16 22.69 -3.29 -24.99
CA ALA A 16 23.87 -2.69 -25.59
C ALA A 16 23.94 -2.83 -27.13
N PRO A 17 23.60 -4.00 -27.76
CA PRO A 17 23.57 -4.13 -29.23
C PRO A 17 22.53 -3.25 -29.96
N TYR A 18 21.58 -2.66 -29.26
CA TYR A 18 20.62 -1.68 -29.79
C TYR A 18 20.97 -0.23 -29.40
N TRP A 19 21.89 -0.02 -28.46
CA TRP A 19 22.15 1.30 -27.90
C TRP A 19 23.08 2.15 -28.76
N ASP A 20 24.08 1.52 -29.38
CA ASP A 20 24.99 2.10 -30.37
C ASP A 20 24.59 1.65 -31.78
N SER A 21 24.30 2.61 -32.66
CA SER A 21 23.93 2.35 -34.05
C SER A 21 25.15 2.08 -34.96
N GLN A 22 26.37 2.27 -34.47
CA GLN A 22 27.60 2.04 -35.25
C GLN A 22 28.15 0.62 -35.10
N SER A 23 27.88 -0.08 -33.99
CA SER A 23 28.31 -1.46 -33.75
C SER A 23 27.28 -2.50 -34.18
N ALA A 24 26.69 -2.33 -35.38
CA ALA A 24 25.52 -3.10 -35.83
C ALA A 24 25.84 -4.57 -36.20
N ASN A 25 26.15 -5.40 -35.20
CA ASN A 25 26.14 -6.85 -35.33
C ASN A 25 24.67 -7.33 -35.33
N THR A 26 24.11 -7.53 -36.52
CA THR A 26 22.73 -8.00 -36.71
C THR A 26 22.42 -9.28 -35.93
N THR A 27 23.41 -10.18 -35.78
CA THR A 27 23.25 -11.43 -35.02
C THR A 27 23.10 -11.20 -33.51
N GLU A 28 23.80 -10.20 -32.95
CA GLU A 28 23.63 -9.81 -31.54
C GLU A 28 22.27 -9.14 -31.30
N ARG A 29 21.82 -8.28 -32.22
CA ARG A 29 20.47 -7.67 -32.15
C ARG A 29 19.39 -8.75 -32.22
N GLU A 30 19.52 -9.71 -33.15
CA GLU A 30 18.60 -10.85 -33.27
C GLU A 30 18.59 -11.72 -32.00
N ALA A 31 19.75 -11.95 -31.36
CA ALA A 31 19.84 -12.67 -30.09
C ALA A 31 19.12 -11.95 -28.95
N VAL A 32 19.28 -10.61 -28.83
CA VAL A 32 18.57 -9.78 -27.85
C VAL A 32 17.06 -9.81 -28.10
N SER A 33 16.60 -9.69 -29.35
CA SER A 33 15.18 -9.83 -29.73
C SER A 33 14.58 -11.18 -29.34
N LYS A 34 15.31 -12.28 -29.57
CA LYS A 34 14.88 -13.63 -29.17
C LYS A 34 14.81 -13.79 -27.65
N ALA A 35 15.77 -13.23 -26.91
CA ALA A 35 15.77 -13.24 -25.45
C ALA A 35 14.60 -12.44 -24.86
N LEU A 36 14.32 -11.25 -25.40
CA LEU A 36 13.17 -10.43 -25.01
C LEU A 36 11.86 -11.16 -25.32
N HIS A 37 11.71 -11.72 -26.52
CA HIS A 37 10.52 -12.49 -26.88
C HIS A 37 10.26 -13.65 -25.91
N ALA A 38 11.29 -14.45 -25.60
CA ALA A 38 11.19 -15.54 -24.65
C ALA A 38 10.79 -15.07 -23.24
N ALA A 39 11.39 -13.97 -22.75
CA ALA A 39 11.05 -13.41 -21.45
C ALA A 39 9.61 -12.87 -21.38
N CYS A 40 9.14 -12.20 -22.43
CA CYS A 40 7.78 -11.67 -22.53
C CYS A 40 6.71 -12.78 -22.59
N VAL A 41 7.01 -13.91 -23.24
CA VAL A 41 6.12 -15.08 -23.31
C VAL A 41 6.12 -15.89 -22.01
N GLU A 42 7.28 -16.11 -21.38
CA GLU A 42 7.38 -17.00 -20.22
C GLU A 42 7.13 -16.31 -18.87
N TYR A 43 7.51 -15.03 -18.71
CA TYR A 43 7.46 -14.32 -17.42
C TYR A 43 6.65 -13.02 -17.47
N GLY A 44 6.53 -12.37 -18.63
CA GLY A 44 6.03 -10.99 -18.74
C GLY A 44 6.89 -9.95 -17.99
N PHE A 45 8.08 -10.36 -17.52
CA PHE A 45 9.02 -9.63 -16.66
C PHE A 45 10.45 -10.03 -16.99
N PHE A 46 11.38 -9.07 -16.90
CA PHE A 46 12.83 -9.31 -17.04
C PHE A 46 13.63 -8.19 -16.37
N TYR A 47 14.89 -8.45 -16.05
CA TYR A 47 15.86 -7.40 -15.78
C TYR A 47 16.44 -6.91 -17.10
N LEU A 48 16.55 -5.60 -17.23
CA LEU A 48 17.25 -4.96 -18.32
C LEU A 48 18.55 -4.36 -17.79
N ASP A 49 19.68 -4.91 -18.21
CA ASP A 49 21.00 -4.35 -17.96
C ASP A 49 21.15 -3.06 -18.79
N ILE A 50 21.32 -1.95 -18.05
CA ILE A 50 21.51 -0.61 -18.58
C ILE A 50 22.90 -0.05 -18.26
N SER A 51 23.81 -0.86 -17.70
CA SER A 51 25.14 -0.43 -17.22
C SER A 51 26.03 0.20 -18.30
N GLN A 52 25.81 -0.17 -19.57
CA GLN A 52 26.52 0.42 -20.73
C GLN A 52 25.79 1.62 -21.35
N CYS A 53 24.55 1.88 -20.92
CA CYS A 53 23.63 2.87 -21.49
C CYS A 53 23.43 4.09 -20.57
N VAL A 54 23.65 3.89 -19.27
CA VAL A 54 23.33 4.81 -18.18
C VAL A 54 24.46 4.76 -17.15
N ASP A 55 24.98 5.92 -16.76
CA ASP A 55 25.87 6.04 -15.60
C ASP A 55 25.10 5.68 -14.31
N LEU A 56 25.64 4.73 -13.54
CA LEU A 56 25.02 4.22 -12.32
C LEU A 56 24.84 5.31 -11.25
N ALA A 57 25.63 6.39 -11.29
CA ALA A 57 25.47 7.53 -10.40
C ALA A 57 24.18 8.35 -10.70
N GLU A 58 23.59 8.25 -11.89
CA GLU A 58 22.39 9.01 -12.24
C GLU A 58 21.13 8.53 -11.48
N PRO A 59 20.77 7.24 -11.45
CA PRO A 59 19.66 6.75 -10.64
C PRO A 59 19.83 7.01 -9.13
N GLU A 60 21.06 6.93 -8.61
CA GLU A 60 21.37 7.23 -7.21
C GLU A 60 21.12 8.73 -6.88
N GLU A 61 21.52 9.63 -7.78
CA GLU A 61 21.28 11.06 -7.68
C GLU A 61 19.79 11.40 -7.75
N LEU A 62 19.02 10.72 -8.61
CA LEU A 62 17.55 10.87 -8.63
C LEU A 62 16.93 10.39 -7.32
N ALA A 63 17.37 9.24 -6.78
CA ALA A 63 16.91 8.75 -5.48
C ALA A 63 17.33 9.67 -4.31
N ARG A 64 18.44 10.40 -4.40
CA ARG A 64 18.80 11.48 -3.46
C ARG A 64 17.84 12.67 -3.57
N LEU A 65 17.53 13.13 -4.77
CA LEU A 65 16.63 14.26 -5.02
C LEU A 65 15.18 13.94 -4.57
N ALA A 66 14.70 12.71 -4.82
CA ALA A 66 13.43 12.22 -4.29
C ALA A 66 13.40 12.26 -2.75
N ARG A 67 14.44 11.75 -2.09
CA ARG A 67 14.59 11.81 -0.63
C ARG A 67 14.51 13.23 -0.09
N GLU A 68 15.23 14.16 -0.72
CA GLU A 68 15.22 15.56 -0.32
C GLU A 68 13.83 16.19 -0.44
N PHE A 69 13.07 15.88 -1.49
CA PHE A 69 11.68 16.33 -1.61
C PHE A 69 10.77 15.71 -0.55
N PHE A 70 10.78 14.38 -0.39
CA PHE A 70 9.84 13.72 0.53
C PHE A 70 10.13 14.05 2.02
N ALA A 71 11.37 14.41 2.34
CA ALA A 71 11.77 14.92 3.65
C ALA A 71 11.31 16.38 3.92
N LEU A 72 10.79 17.10 2.92
CA LEU A 72 10.27 18.46 3.13
C LEU A 72 9.02 18.45 4.03
N PRO A 73 8.75 19.56 4.76
CA PRO A 73 7.51 19.73 5.50
C PRO A 73 6.28 19.53 4.61
N GLN A 74 5.20 18.98 5.15
CA GLN A 74 4.00 18.66 4.37
C GLN A 74 3.46 19.85 3.56
N ALA A 75 3.48 21.05 4.15
CA ALA A 75 3.07 22.29 3.49
C ALA A 75 3.94 22.70 2.28
N GLU A 76 5.19 22.24 2.19
CA GLU A 76 6.03 22.43 1.01
C GLU A 76 5.68 21.42 -0.09
N LYS A 77 5.49 20.15 0.28
CA LYS A 77 5.05 19.08 -0.65
C LYS A 77 3.68 19.38 -1.24
N ASP A 78 2.76 19.88 -0.42
CA ASP A 78 1.41 20.28 -0.82
C ASP A 78 1.38 21.42 -1.85
N LYS A 79 2.45 22.23 -2.01
CA LYS A 79 2.48 23.31 -3.02
C LYS A 79 2.28 22.78 -4.43
N ILE A 80 2.76 21.57 -4.70
CA ILE A 80 2.65 20.89 -5.99
C ILE A 80 1.56 19.80 -5.98
N ALA A 81 0.59 19.84 -5.06
CA ALA A 81 -0.46 18.82 -4.97
C ALA A 81 -1.31 18.69 -6.25
N LEU A 82 -1.77 17.47 -6.56
CA LEU A 82 -2.57 17.14 -7.75
C LEU A 82 -3.71 18.13 -8.06
N LYS A 83 -4.44 18.53 -7.03
CA LYS A 83 -5.60 19.44 -7.09
C LYS A 83 -5.30 20.86 -7.61
N HIS A 84 -4.02 21.22 -7.77
CA HIS A 84 -3.61 22.50 -8.35
C HIS A 84 -3.50 22.47 -9.89
N GLN A 85 -3.71 21.30 -10.49
CA GLN A 85 -3.71 21.05 -11.92
C GLN A 85 -4.97 20.27 -12.32
N ASP A 86 -4.79 19.09 -12.92
CA ASP A 86 -5.81 18.25 -13.57
C ASP A 86 -6.17 17.01 -12.75
N PHE A 87 -5.84 17.02 -11.45
CA PHE A 87 -5.91 15.88 -10.54
C PHE A 87 -5.06 14.66 -10.95
N ALA A 88 -4.11 14.80 -11.89
CA ALA A 88 -3.19 13.73 -12.30
C ALA A 88 -1.71 14.12 -12.16
N ARG A 89 -1.35 15.40 -12.35
CA ARG A 89 0.04 15.88 -12.29
C ARG A 89 0.39 16.53 -10.94
N GLY A 90 1.45 16.05 -10.29
CA GLY A 90 1.99 16.60 -9.04
C GLY A 90 1.98 15.61 -7.87
N TYR A 91 2.04 16.15 -6.66
CA TYR A 91 2.20 15.39 -5.41
C TYR A 91 0.90 14.79 -4.88
N GLN A 92 1.01 13.57 -4.38
CA GLN A 92 -0.01 12.78 -3.68
C GLN A 92 0.45 12.49 -2.25
N ARG A 93 -0.42 12.76 -1.28
CA ARG A 93 -0.21 12.41 0.13
C ARG A 93 -0.34 10.91 0.36
N LEU A 94 0.20 10.47 1.49
CA LEU A 94 -0.08 9.14 2.03
C LEU A 94 -1.58 8.86 2.08
N LYS A 95 -1.97 7.67 1.60
CA LYS A 95 -3.36 7.20 1.53
C LYS A 95 -4.28 7.98 0.59
N GLU A 96 -3.75 8.93 -0.21
CA GLU A 96 -4.54 9.67 -1.22
C GLU A 96 -4.79 8.84 -2.48
N ASN A 97 -3.84 7.98 -2.88
CA ASN A 97 -4.08 7.01 -3.96
C ASN A 97 -4.86 5.80 -3.44
N VAL A 98 -5.91 5.39 -4.15
CA VAL A 98 -6.72 4.21 -3.83
C VAL A 98 -6.61 3.19 -4.96
N THR A 99 -6.02 2.04 -4.65
CA THR A 99 -5.87 0.92 -5.59
C THR A 99 -6.76 -0.24 -5.14
N ASN A 100 -7.66 -0.70 -6.02
CA ASN A 100 -8.60 -1.81 -5.75
C ASN A 100 -9.37 -1.66 -4.41
N GLY A 101 -9.85 -0.44 -4.15
CA GLY A 101 -10.64 -0.09 -2.96
C GLY A 101 -9.84 0.04 -1.66
N LYS A 102 -8.51 -0.05 -1.71
CA LYS A 102 -7.62 0.15 -0.56
C LYS A 102 -6.73 1.37 -0.78
N ALA A 103 -6.62 2.22 0.25
CA ALA A 103 -5.69 3.34 0.22
C ALA A 103 -4.24 2.83 0.30
N ASP A 104 -3.40 3.26 -0.64
CA ASP A 104 -1.99 2.88 -0.69
C ASP A 104 -1.18 3.55 0.44
N ASN A 105 -0.25 2.82 1.05
CA ASN A 105 0.70 3.38 2.01
C ASN A 105 1.99 3.89 1.33
N HIS A 106 1.83 4.79 0.37
CA HIS A 106 2.92 5.58 -0.23
C HIS A 106 2.50 7.04 -0.42
N GLU A 107 3.51 7.91 -0.52
CA GLU A 107 3.36 9.26 -1.10
C GLU A 107 4.00 9.28 -2.49
N GLY A 108 3.50 10.14 -3.38
CA GLY A 108 3.86 10.12 -4.80
C GLY A 108 4.11 11.51 -5.39
N ILE A 109 4.89 11.56 -6.47
CA ILE A 109 4.90 12.67 -7.43
C ILE A 109 4.69 12.09 -8.83
N ASP A 110 3.64 12.54 -9.51
CA ASP A 110 3.24 12.04 -10.81
C ASP A 110 3.52 13.10 -11.88
N PHE A 111 4.31 12.72 -12.89
CA PHE A 111 4.62 13.53 -14.07
C PHE A 111 4.13 12.80 -15.31
N TYR A 112 3.57 13.56 -16.26
CA TYR A 112 3.07 13.03 -17.52
C TYR A 112 3.70 13.79 -18.69
N ARG A 113 3.64 13.24 -19.91
CA ARG A 113 3.94 13.97 -21.14
C ARG A 113 3.29 15.36 -21.11
N PRO A 114 4.06 16.46 -21.29
CA PRO A 114 3.49 17.80 -21.47
C PRO A 114 2.50 17.80 -22.63
N VAL A 115 1.40 18.53 -22.52
CA VAL A 115 0.40 18.69 -23.59
C VAL A 115 0.52 20.07 -24.23
N GLU A 116 0.15 20.17 -25.50
CA GLU A 116 -0.04 21.46 -26.14
C GLU A 116 -1.30 22.15 -25.58
N ASN A 117 -1.18 23.43 -25.24
CA ASN A 117 -2.26 24.25 -24.66
C ASN A 117 -2.91 23.59 -23.43
N PRO A 118 -2.19 23.52 -22.29
CA PRO A 118 -2.67 22.84 -21.09
C PRO A 118 -3.96 23.48 -20.54
N ASP A 119 -4.86 22.62 -20.08
CA ASP A 119 -6.17 22.97 -19.52
C ASP A 119 -6.40 22.16 -18.24
N LYS A 120 -6.39 22.86 -17.11
CA LYS A 120 -6.54 22.28 -15.76
C LYS A 120 -7.97 21.78 -15.49
N SER A 121 -8.96 22.23 -16.26
CA SER A 121 -10.34 21.74 -16.15
C SER A 121 -10.53 20.37 -16.81
N ARG A 122 -9.57 19.95 -17.64
CA ARG A 122 -9.60 18.68 -18.38
C ARG A 122 -8.64 17.67 -17.73
N PRO A 123 -9.13 16.47 -17.34
CA PRO A 123 -8.25 15.42 -16.79
C PRO A 123 -7.12 15.09 -17.77
N LEU A 124 -5.93 14.82 -17.23
CA LEU A 124 -4.70 14.53 -18.00
C LEU A 124 -4.19 15.66 -18.90
N TRP A 125 -4.73 16.88 -18.82
CA TRP A 125 -4.33 18.04 -19.65
C TRP A 125 -3.65 19.19 -18.89
N GLY A 126 -3.27 19.00 -17.62
CA GLY A 126 -2.60 20.02 -16.81
C GLY A 126 -1.10 20.19 -17.10
N GLU A 127 -0.45 21.05 -16.32
CA GLU A 127 1.00 21.28 -16.37
C GLU A 127 1.73 20.46 -15.31
N ASN A 128 2.96 20.00 -15.61
CA ASN A 128 3.79 19.30 -14.62
C ASN A 128 4.24 20.25 -13.51
N GLN A 129 4.12 19.81 -12.25
CA GLN A 129 4.46 20.61 -11.06
C GLN A 129 5.78 20.14 -10.46
N TRP A 130 6.84 20.91 -10.65
CA TRP A 130 8.19 20.52 -10.23
C TRP A 130 8.51 20.94 -8.79
N PRO A 131 9.14 20.06 -7.98
CA PRO A 131 9.74 20.42 -6.69
C PRO A 131 10.72 21.59 -6.76
N THR A 132 10.77 22.37 -5.70
CA THR A 132 11.73 23.47 -5.49
C THR A 132 13.14 23.00 -5.11
N VAL A 133 13.36 21.70 -4.97
CA VAL A 133 14.67 21.09 -4.67
C VAL A 133 15.64 21.39 -5.82
N LEU A 134 16.83 21.90 -5.50
CA LEU A 134 17.78 22.40 -6.49
C LEU A 134 18.22 21.28 -7.44
N GLY A 135 18.07 21.52 -8.75
CA GLY A 135 18.45 20.57 -9.80
C GLY A 135 17.45 19.43 -10.05
N PHE A 136 16.38 19.32 -9.26
CA PHE A 136 15.38 18.24 -9.36
C PHE A 136 14.82 18.14 -10.79
N GLN A 137 14.18 19.19 -11.28
CA GLN A 137 13.60 19.24 -12.64
C GLN A 137 14.63 18.83 -13.71
N THR A 138 15.79 19.50 -13.76
CA THR A 138 16.80 19.29 -14.81
C THR A 138 17.38 17.86 -14.80
N LYS A 139 17.47 17.21 -13.64
CA LYS A 139 17.95 15.82 -13.54
C LYS A 139 16.87 14.84 -13.98
N TYR A 140 15.62 15.04 -13.55
CA TYR A 140 14.50 14.20 -13.93
C TYR A 140 14.10 14.34 -15.41
N GLU A 141 14.15 15.53 -16.01
CA GLU A 141 13.94 15.73 -17.44
C GLU A 141 14.98 14.99 -18.29
N LYS A 142 16.27 15.02 -17.90
CA LYS A 142 17.32 14.21 -18.54
C LYS A 142 17.07 12.71 -18.41
N TRP A 143 16.55 12.27 -17.27
CA TRP A 143 16.17 10.88 -17.05
C TRP A 143 15.00 10.45 -17.96
N ILE A 144 13.95 11.28 -18.05
CA ILE A 144 12.79 11.06 -18.91
C ILE A 144 13.24 10.86 -20.37
N GLU A 145 14.12 11.71 -20.90
CA GLU A 145 14.60 11.56 -22.29
C GLU A 145 15.42 10.26 -22.50
N LYS A 146 16.21 9.84 -21.51
CA LYS A 146 16.88 8.53 -21.56
C LYS A 146 15.88 7.37 -21.53
N MET A 147 14.87 7.42 -20.67
CA MET A 147 13.83 6.39 -20.57
C MET A 147 12.95 6.34 -21.83
N LYS A 148 12.68 7.47 -22.49
CA LYS A 148 12.03 7.51 -23.81
C LYS A 148 12.88 6.84 -24.90
N LYS A 149 14.19 7.12 -24.96
CA LYS A 149 15.11 6.43 -25.89
C LYS A 149 15.14 4.91 -25.62
N LEU A 150 15.23 4.53 -24.34
CA LEU A 150 15.26 3.13 -23.91
C LEU A 150 13.96 2.39 -24.25
N GLY A 151 12.81 3.01 -24.00
CA GLY A 151 11.49 2.48 -24.37
C GLY A 151 11.35 2.27 -25.88
N MET A 152 11.77 3.24 -26.70
CA MET A 152 11.79 3.09 -28.17
C MET A 152 12.69 1.92 -28.63
N ILE A 153 13.86 1.75 -28.02
CA ILE A 153 14.76 0.62 -28.27
C ILE A 153 14.11 -0.72 -27.90
N LEU A 154 13.43 -0.79 -26.75
CA LEU A 154 12.71 -1.99 -26.33
C LEU A 154 11.55 -2.32 -27.27
N MET A 155 10.78 -1.31 -27.71
CA MET A 155 9.72 -1.48 -28.71
C MET A 155 10.27 -2.07 -30.02
N GLU A 156 11.39 -1.54 -30.52
CA GLU A 156 12.06 -2.05 -31.73
C GLU A 156 12.54 -3.50 -31.53
N ALA A 157 13.23 -3.79 -30.43
CA ALA A 157 13.78 -5.12 -30.16
C ALA A 157 12.68 -6.16 -29.92
N MET A 158 11.57 -5.80 -29.27
CA MET A 158 10.39 -6.66 -29.09
C MET A 158 9.61 -6.87 -30.38
N ALA A 159 9.52 -5.86 -31.25
CA ALA A 159 8.91 -5.97 -32.58
C ALA A 159 9.66 -7.00 -33.46
N TYR A 160 10.99 -6.92 -33.50
CA TYR A 160 11.82 -7.93 -34.17
C TYR A 160 11.75 -9.30 -33.47
N GLY A 161 11.58 -9.34 -32.15
CA GLY A 161 11.31 -10.58 -31.40
C GLY A 161 10.01 -11.29 -31.81
N LEU A 162 9.00 -10.53 -32.25
CA LEU A 162 7.76 -11.06 -32.84
C LEU A 162 7.89 -11.45 -34.32
N GLY A 163 9.06 -11.22 -34.95
CA GLY A 163 9.27 -11.47 -36.37
C GLY A 163 8.73 -10.39 -37.31
N MET A 164 8.54 -9.15 -36.83
CA MET A 164 8.11 -8.04 -37.69
C MET A 164 9.12 -7.72 -38.79
N ASN A 165 8.60 -7.41 -39.97
CA ASN A 165 9.38 -6.79 -41.03
C ASN A 165 9.52 -5.25 -40.83
N PRO A 166 10.36 -4.54 -41.59
CA PRO A 166 10.59 -3.09 -41.40
C PRO A 166 9.38 -2.18 -41.67
N GLU A 167 8.36 -2.64 -42.40
CA GLU A 167 7.10 -1.92 -42.62
C GLU A 167 6.15 -2.10 -41.43
N GLU A 168 6.01 -3.34 -40.93
CA GLU A 168 5.24 -3.62 -39.70
C GLU A 168 5.81 -2.89 -38.48
N TRP A 169 7.14 -2.80 -38.37
CA TRP A 169 7.79 -1.98 -37.36
C TRP A 169 7.49 -0.49 -37.56
N ARG A 170 7.46 0.03 -38.79
CA ARG A 170 7.12 1.44 -39.06
C ARG A 170 5.70 1.76 -38.57
N ASP A 171 4.75 0.87 -38.81
CA ASP A 171 3.34 1.03 -38.41
C ASP A 171 3.12 0.91 -36.91
N LEU A 172 3.87 0.03 -36.22
CA LEU A 172 3.89 0.00 -34.75
C LEU A 172 4.59 1.24 -34.18
N ARG A 173 5.70 1.67 -34.77
CA ARG A 173 6.46 2.84 -34.33
C ARG A 173 5.63 4.12 -34.38
N ALA A 174 4.79 4.30 -35.42
CA ALA A 174 3.86 5.43 -35.54
C ALA A 174 2.75 5.46 -34.46
N GLN A 175 2.62 4.41 -33.64
CA GLN A 175 1.74 4.36 -32.48
C GLN A 175 2.46 4.67 -31.15
N VAL A 176 3.79 4.83 -31.15
CA VAL A 176 4.61 4.99 -29.92
C VAL A 176 5.73 6.04 -30.02
N ASP A 177 5.91 6.69 -31.17
CA ASP A 177 6.94 7.70 -31.41
C ASP A 177 6.67 9.08 -30.77
N ASP A 178 5.45 9.29 -30.29
CA ASP A 178 5.02 10.39 -29.42
C ASP A 178 4.40 9.85 -28.13
N SER A 179 5.08 8.86 -27.53
CA SER A 179 4.68 8.15 -26.31
C SER A 179 4.08 9.07 -25.26
N PHE A 180 2.85 8.78 -24.82
CA PHE A 180 2.18 9.50 -23.72
C PHE A 180 2.73 9.04 -22.36
N TRP A 181 4.04 9.17 -22.20
CA TRP A 181 4.78 8.66 -21.06
C TRP A 181 4.26 9.20 -19.72
N VAL A 182 4.41 8.37 -18.70
CA VAL A 182 4.16 8.72 -17.30
C VAL A 182 5.41 8.39 -16.51
N MET A 183 5.77 9.22 -15.54
CA MET A 183 6.82 8.94 -14.58
C MET A 183 6.28 9.20 -13.18
N ARG A 184 6.39 8.19 -12.32
CA ARG A 184 6.04 8.31 -10.91
C ARG A 184 7.30 8.27 -10.07
N ILE A 185 7.32 9.07 -9.01
CA ILE A 185 8.32 8.99 -7.95
C ILE A 185 7.55 8.62 -6.70
N ILE A 186 7.81 7.46 -6.12
CA ILE A 186 7.03 6.89 -5.02
C ILE A 186 7.92 6.78 -3.79
N GLY A 187 7.49 7.37 -2.68
CA GLY A 187 8.12 7.24 -1.36
C GLY A 187 7.31 6.33 -0.46
N TYR A 188 7.94 5.26 0.04
CA TYR A 188 7.35 4.38 1.05
C TYR A 188 7.87 4.78 2.43
N PRO A 189 7.02 5.33 3.34
CA PRO A 189 7.39 5.41 4.75
C PRO A 189 7.48 3.99 5.33
N SER A 190 8.04 3.86 6.53
CA SER A 190 7.96 2.61 7.30
C SER A 190 6.51 2.14 7.38
N LEU A 191 6.26 0.88 7.00
CA LEU A 191 5.02 0.22 7.42
C LEU A 191 5.02 0.11 8.95
N PRO A 192 3.91 0.39 9.64
CA PRO A 192 3.71 -0.09 11.00
C PRO A 192 3.69 -1.63 11.01
N ASP A 193 4.04 -2.24 12.15
CA ASP A 193 4.24 -3.69 12.28
C ASP A 193 2.99 -4.56 12.03
N ASP A 194 1.81 -3.95 11.87
CA ASP A 194 0.51 -4.60 11.69
C ASP A 194 0.01 -4.65 10.23
N HIS A 195 0.74 -4.06 9.28
CA HIS A 195 0.23 -3.87 7.92
C HIS A 195 0.50 -5.07 6.99
N ASP A 196 -0.56 -5.72 6.51
CA ASP A 196 -0.50 -6.64 5.36
C ASP A 196 -0.08 -5.83 4.11
N GLY A 197 1.21 -5.91 3.76
CA GLY A 197 1.88 -5.07 2.76
C GLY A 197 1.44 -5.33 1.31
N PHE A 198 0.26 -4.85 0.96
CA PHE A 198 -0.21 -4.72 -0.43
C PHE A 198 -0.19 -3.25 -0.82
N SER A 199 0.77 -2.88 -1.66
CA SER A 199 0.68 -1.70 -2.52
C SER A 199 1.16 -2.10 -3.91
N CYS A 200 0.40 -1.80 -4.96
CA CYS A 200 0.83 -1.85 -6.36
C CYS A 200 -0.34 -1.62 -7.31
N GLY A 201 -0.11 -0.82 -8.35
CA GLY A 201 -0.71 -0.99 -9.67
C GLY A 201 0.38 -1.38 -10.66
N ALA A 202 0.01 -1.59 -11.93
CA ALA A 202 0.96 -1.95 -12.98
C ALA A 202 2.11 -0.92 -13.13
N HIS A 203 3.29 -1.38 -13.53
CA HIS A 203 4.46 -0.58 -13.94
C HIS A 203 4.91 -1.01 -15.36
N ASN A 204 5.96 -0.44 -15.95
CA ASN A 204 6.52 -0.93 -17.23
C ASN A 204 8.06 -0.82 -17.32
N LEU A 205 8.68 0.20 -16.70
CA LEU A 205 10.13 0.26 -16.39
C LEU A 205 10.31 0.70 -14.94
N LEU A 206 11.09 -0.02 -14.14
CA LEU A 206 11.24 0.27 -12.71
C LEU A 206 12.72 0.31 -12.31
N TYR A 207 13.20 1.52 -12.00
CA TYR A 207 14.34 1.63 -11.10
C TYR A 207 13.84 1.40 -9.66
N ALA A 208 14.27 0.27 -9.09
CA ALA A 208 13.96 -0.14 -7.74
C ALA A 208 15.15 0.13 -6.82
N ASP A 209 14.89 0.81 -5.71
CA ASP A 209 15.83 0.88 -4.58
C ASP A 209 16.27 -0.54 -4.12
N PRO A 210 17.49 -0.69 -3.57
CA PRO A 210 18.07 -1.93 -3.03
C PRO A 210 17.27 -2.73 -1.97
N THR A 211 16.06 -2.35 -1.55
CA THR A 211 15.24 -3.16 -0.64
C THR A 211 14.88 -4.52 -1.27
N LYS A 212 15.50 -5.58 -0.76
CA LYS A 212 15.20 -6.98 -1.13
C LYS A 212 13.77 -7.37 -0.78
N SER A 213 13.21 -8.29 -1.55
CA SER A 213 11.85 -8.84 -1.44
C SER A 213 10.72 -7.82 -1.55
N ALA A 214 11.02 -6.56 -1.88
CA ALA A 214 10.02 -5.49 -1.93
C ALA A 214 9.23 -5.45 -3.25
N LEU A 215 9.63 -6.16 -4.30
CA LEU A 215 8.78 -6.43 -5.47
C LEU A 215 8.63 -7.94 -5.63
N GLN A 216 7.40 -8.40 -5.84
CA GLN A 216 7.08 -9.78 -6.14
C GLN A 216 6.29 -9.89 -7.43
N VAL A 217 6.66 -10.84 -8.28
CA VAL A 217 6.05 -11.16 -9.57
C VAL A 217 5.33 -12.50 -9.45
N PHE A 218 4.11 -12.60 -9.99
CA PHE A 218 3.31 -13.81 -9.93
C PHE A 218 3.53 -14.69 -11.17
N LEU A 219 4.20 -15.82 -11.00
CA LEU A 219 4.39 -16.82 -12.04
C LEU A 219 3.21 -17.80 -12.06
N ARG A 220 2.42 -17.75 -13.13
CA ARG A 220 1.31 -18.67 -13.38
C ARG A 220 1.83 -20.08 -13.69
N LYS A 221 1.15 -21.14 -13.22
CA LYS A 221 1.40 -22.50 -13.74
C LYS A 221 0.97 -22.58 -15.22
N ARG A 222 1.77 -23.24 -16.07
CA ARG A 222 1.42 -23.45 -17.48
C ARG A 222 0.07 -24.19 -17.61
N GLY A 223 -0.83 -23.66 -18.43
CA GLY A 223 -2.04 -24.37 -18.89
C GLY A 223 -3.39 -23.90 -18.33
N HIS A 224 -3.51 -22.69 -17.77
CA HIS A 224 -4.81 -22.08 -17.43
C HIS A 224 -4.87 -20.61 -17.84
N THR A 225 -5.98 -20.22 -18.47
CA THR A 225 -6.31 -18.82 -18.83
C THR A 225 -7.81 -18.59 -18.62
N PRO A 226 -8.23 -17.99 -17.49
CA PRO A 226 -9.56 -17.42 -17.34
C PRO A 226 -9.57 -16.05 -18.04
N ILE A 227 -10.60 -15.80 -18.85
CA ILE A 227 -10.86 -14.51 -19.49
C ILE A 227 -12.21 -14.02 -18.94
N THR A 228 -12.32 -12.74 -18.59
CA THR A 228 -13.61 -12.15 -18.17
C THR A 228 -14.52 -11.90 -19.39
N ALA A 229 -15.82 -11.67 -19.17
CA ALA A 229 -16.81 -11.58 -20.25
C ALA A 229 -16.59 -10.42 -21.24
N ASP A 230 -15.73 -9.46 -20.88
CA ASP A 230 -15.29 -8.30 -21.66
C ASP A 230 -13.93 -8.47 -22.36
N GLY A 231 -13.26 -9.64 -22.19
CA GLY A 231 -12.02 -9.99 -22.90
C GLY A 231 -10.72 -9.64 -22.17
N LEU A 232 -10.79 -9.16 -20.92
CA LEU A 232 -9.62 -8.80 -20.12
C LEU A 232 -9.23 -9.91 -19.12
N PRO A 233 -8.04 -9.83 -18.48
CA PRO A 233 -7.66 -10.74 -17.38
C PRO A 233 -8.36 -10.38 -16.07
N ASP A 234 -8.71 -11.38 -15.25
CA ASP A 234 -9.22 -11.16 -13.89
C ASP A 234 -8.10 -10.67 -12.96
N GLU A 235 -8.17 -9.42 -12.51
CA GLU A 235 -7.22 -8.81 -11.56
C GLU A 235 -7.23 -9.49 -10.17
N HIS A 236 -8.26 -10.26 -9.84
CA HIS A 236 -8.49 -10.77 -8.48
C HIS A 236 -7.83 -12.12 -8.15
N GLY A 237 -6.93 -12.62 -9.02
CA GLY A 237 -5.92 -13.61 -8.63
C GLY A 237 -6.48 -14.97 -8.18
N GLY A 238 -7.52 -15.48 -8.84
CA GLY A 238 -8.10 -16.81 -8.57
C GLY A 238 -7.27 -18.01 -9.10
N GLU A 239 -6.00 -17.81 -9.43
CA GLU A 239 -5.16 -18.76 -10.18
C GLU A 239 -4.11 -19.46 -9.31
N GLU A 240 -3.76 -20.71 -9.63
CA GLU A 240 -2.60 -21.38 -9.02
C GLU A 240 -1.28 -20.88 -9.64
N GLY A 241 -0.45 -20.24 -8.81
CA GLY A 241 0.88 -19.75 -9.21
C GLY A 241 1.81 -19.51 -8.01
N LEU A 242 3.03 -19.08 -8.31
CA LEU A 242 4.08 -18.80 -7.32
C LEU A 242 4.46 -17.32 -7.34
N TRP A 243 4.54 -16.70 -6.17
CA TRP A 243 5.15 -15.38 -6.03
C TRP A 243 6.67 -15.50 -5.96
N MET A 244 7.37 -14.89 -6.92
CA MET A 244 8.83 -14.82 -7.00
C MET A 244 9.31 -13.40 -6.70
N ASN A 245 10.39 -13.23 -5.94
CA ASN A 245 10.97 -11.93 -5.69
C ASN A 245 11.71 -11.39 -6.93
N ALA A 246 11.49 -10.12 -7.25
CA ALA A 246 12.31 -9.37 -8.19
C ALA A 246 13.26 -8.44 -7.41
N ASP A 247 14.27 -9.05 -6.78
CA ASP A 247 15.28 -8.35 -5.98
C ASP A 247 16.15 -7.40 -6.86
N PRO A 248 16.43 -6.17 -6.42
CA PRO A 248 17.24 -5.21 -7.19
C PRO A 248 18.62 -5.75 -7.55
N ILE A 249 19.04 -5.55 -8.80
CA ILE A 249 20.37 -5.90 -9.31
C ILE A 249 21.08 -4.60 -9.71
N PRO A 250 22.30 -4.30 -9.20
CA PRO A 250 23.06 -3.13 -9.61
C PRO A 250 23.25 -3.07 -11.13
N GLY A 251 23.02 -1.90 -11.73
CA GLY A 251 23.10 -1.70 -13.18
C GLY A 251 21.92 -2.23 -14.00
N CYS A 252 20.93 -2.86 -13.36
CA CYS A 252 19.69 -3.28 -14.02
C CYS A 252 18.47 -2.47 -13.57
N ILE A 253 17.48 -2.36 -14.46
CA ILE A 253 16.10 -1.99 -14.09
C ILE A 253 15.19 -3.21 -14.26
N VAL A 254 14.10 -3.28 -13.48
CA VAL A 254 13.07 -4.31 -13.69
C VAL A 254 12.11 -3.80 -14.74
N CYS A 255 11.93 -4.55 -15.81
CA CYS A 255 10.98 -4.27 -16.88
C CYS A 255 9.83 -5.28 -16.82
N ASN A 256 8.64 -4.84 -17.20
CA ASN A 256 7.52 -5.74 -17.36
C ASN A 256 6.63 -5.29 -18.52
N ILE A 257 5.73 -6.17 -18.90
CA ILE A 257 4.77 -5.96 -19.98
C ILE A 257 3.45 -5.49 -19.39
N GLY A 258 2.85 -4.47 -20.01
CA GLY A 258 1.53 -3.95 -19.68
C GLY A 258 0.44 -4.35 -20.69
N GLU A 259 -0.80 -4.03 -20.37
CA GLU A 259 -2.00 -4.45 -21.10
C GLU A 259 -1.99 -4.12 -22.61
N MET A 260 -1.35 -3.02 -23.01
CA MET A 260 -1.30 -2.61 -24.43
C MET A 260 -0.55 -3.63 -25.30
N TRP A 261 0.54 -4.19 -24.76
CA TRP A 261 1.29 -5.28 -25.40
C TRP A 261 0.51 -6.61 -25.39
N GLU A 262 -0.31 -6.86 -24.36
CA GLU A 262 -1.17 -8.04 -24.33
C GLU A 262 -2.25 -7.97 -25.43
N ILE A 263 -2.87 -6.80 -25.64
CA ILE A 263 -3.82 -6.56 -26.74
C ILE A 263 -3.13 -6.65 -28.10
N TRP A 264 -2.01 -5.93 -28.29
CA TRP A 264 -1.22 -5.97 -29.54
C TRP A 264 -0.79 -7.39 -29.90
N THR A 265 -0.49 -8.24 -28.92
CA THR A 265 -0.05 -9.63 -29.16
C THR A 265 -1.15 -10.68 -29.03
N ASN A 266 -2.42 -10.26 -29.02
CA ASN A 266 -3.58 -11.14 -28.86
C ASN A 266 -3.45 -12.15 -27.69
N GLY A 267 -2.81 -11.73 -26.60
CA GLY A 267 -2.57 -12.55 -25.42
C GLY A 267 -1.28 -13.37 -25.39
N LEU A 268 -0.40 -13.27 -26.40
CA LEU A 268 0.88 -14.00 -26.44
C LEU A 268 1.92 -13.46 -25.44
N TYR A 269 2.02 -12.14 -25.28
CA TYR A 269 2.71 -11.52 -24.13
C TYR A 269 1.67 -11.23 -23.05
N LYS A 270 2.03 -11.46 -21.77
CA LYS A 270 1.09 -11.34 -20.65
C LYS A 270 1.44 -10.20 -19.68
N SER A 271 0.44 -9.34 -19.43
CA SER A 271 0.44 -8.37 -18.35
C SER A 271 0.43 -9.13 -17.02
N THR A 272 1.61 -9.25 -16.42
CA THR A 272 1.82 -10.19 -15.32
C THR A 272 1.57 -9.52 -13.97
N LEU A 273 0.76 -10.18 -13.12
CA LEU A 273 0.42 -9.66 -11.79
C LEU A 273 1.69 -9.50 -10.94
N HIS A 274 1.78 -8.37 -10.26
CA HIS A 274 2.88 -8.05 -9.35
C HIS A 274 2.39 -7.27 -8.15
N ARG A 275 3.16 -7.29 -7.06
CA ARG A 275 2.88 -6.53 -5.83
C ARG A 275 4.16 -6.01 -5.18
N VAL A 276 4.09 -4.84 -4.55
CA VAL A 276 5.15 -4.33 -3.70
C VAL A 276 4.85 -4.64 -2.23
N VAL A 277 5.81 -5.30 -1.58
CA VAL A 277 5.79 -5.69 -0.17
C VAL A 277 6.90 -4.92 0.55
N HIS A 278 6.76 -3.60 0.62
CA HIS A 278 7.84 -2.71 1.05
C HIS A 278 8.06 -2.73 2.57
N ARG A 279 9.15 -3.33 3.05
CA ARG A 279 9.48 -3.37 4.50
C ARG A 279 10.62 -2.43 4.92
N GLY A 280 11.19 -1.67 3.98
CA GLY A 280 12.20 -0.63 4.24
C GLY A 280 11.64 0.79 4.13
N THR A 281 12.49 1.79 4.36
CA THR A 281 12.18 3.24 4.21
C THR A 281 12.83 3.79 2.95
N ASN A 282 12.29 3.46 1.78
CA ASN A 282 12.96 3.77 0.51
C ASN A 282 11.97 4.14 -0.62
N TYR A 283 12.50 4.34 -1.83
CA TYR A 283 11.87 5.08 -2.91
C TYR A 283 11.94 4.31 -4.22
N ARG A 284 10.92 4.43 -5.06
CA ARG A 284 10.86 3.79 -6.39
C ARG A 284 10.56 4.83 -7.44
N ILE A 285 11.17 4.67 -8.62
CA ILE A 285 10.97 5.58 -9.75
C ILE A 285 10.46 4.76 -10.95
N PRO A 286 9.18 4.32 -10.93
CA PRO A 286 8.57 3.72 -12.11
C PRO A 286 8.41 4.74 -13.24
N PHE A 287 8.81 4.32 -14.43
CA PHE A 287 8.57 5.00 -15.69
C PHE A 287 7.67 4.12 -16.57
N PHE A 288 6.78 4.77 -17.31
CA PHE A 288 5.79 4.15 -18.16
C PHE A 288 6.01 4.65 -19.58
N PHE A 289 6.50 3.76 -20.45
CA PHE A 289 6.58 4.03 -21.88
C PHE A 289 5.28 3.54 -22.52
N GLU A 290 4.35 4.48 -22.71
CA GLU A 290 2.98 4.21 -23.14
C GLU A 290 2.77 4.57 -24.63
N PRO A 291 1.69 4.10 -25.28
CA PRO A 291 1.36 4.51 -26.63
C PRO A 291 1.12 6.02 -26.79
N ASN A 292 1.13 6.50 -28.03
CA ASN A 292 0.64 7.84 -28.38
C ASN A 292 -0.82 7.96 -27.90
N PHE A 293 -1.26 9.13 -27.41
CA PHE A 293 -2.60 9.26 -26.80
C PHE A 293 -3.75 8.85 -27.73
N ALA A 294 -3.61 9.07 -29.05
CA ALA A 294 -4.59 8.68 -30.07
C ALA A 294 -4.31 7.31 -30.72
N ALA A 295 -3.36 6.52 -30.22
CA ALA A 295 -2.99 5.23 -30.81
C ALA A 295 -4.15 4.23 -30.77
N ARG A 296 -4.38 3.54 -31.90
CA ARG A 296 -5.37 2.48 -32.04
C ARG A 296 -4.73 1.11 -31.80
N ILE A 297 -4.85 0.62 -30.57
CA ILE A 297 -4.29 -0.65 -30.11
C ILE A 297 -5.18 -1.79 -30.59
N ALA A 298 -4.62 -2.77 -31.30
CA ALA A 298 -5.33 -3.93 -31.83
C ALA A 298 -4.35 -5.09 -32.10
N PRO A 299 -4.81 -6.35 -32.18
CA PRO A 299 -3.97 -7.50 -32.55
C PRO A 299 -3.11 -7.24 -33.81
N LEU A 300 -1.80 -7.43 -33.66
CA LEU A 300 -0.81 -7.12 -34.69
C LEU A 300 -0.84 -8.14 -35.83
N PRO A 301 -0.75 -7.72 -37.11
CA PRO A 301 -0.79 -8.64 -38.26
C PRO A 301 0.22 -9.78 -38.18
N VAL A 302 1.46 -9.51 -37.75
CA VAL A 302 2.50 -10.53 -37.58
C VAL A 302 2.09 -11.66 -36.62
N VAL A 303 1.40 -11.31 -35.53
CA VAL A 303 0.96 -12.29 -34.53
C VAL A 303 -0.24 -13.08 -35.05
N MET A 304 -1.17 -12.43 -35.74
CA MET A 304 -2.32 -13.10 -36.35
C MET A 304 -1.88 -14.10 -37.44
N ARG A 305 -0.84 -13.78 -38.23
CA ARG A 305 -0.20 -14.74 -39.15
C ARG A 305 0.42 -15.92 -38.39
N ALA A 306 1.23 -15.66 -37.38
CA ALA A 306 1.92 -16.70 -36.60
C ALA A 306 0.96 -17.62 -35.81
N LEU A 307 -0.26 -17.17 -35.50
CA LEU A 307 -1.33 -18.00 -34.94
C LEU A 307 -1.99 -18.86 -36.03
N ALA A 308 -2.33 -18.27 -37.19
CA ALA A 308 -2.93 -19.00 -38.31
C ALA A 308 -2.02 -20.15 -38.82
N GLU A 309 -0.71 -19.92 -38.87
CA GLU A 309 0.28 -20.94 -39.28
C GLU A 309 0.36 -22.15 -38.33
N LYS A 310 -0.10 -22.00 -37.07
CA LYS A 310 -0.14 -23.10 -36.08
C LYS A 310 -1.41 -23.95 -36.18
N GLY A 311 -2.35 -23.61 -37.06
CA GLY A 311 -3.60 -24.34 -37.26
C GLY A 311 -4.72 -23.97 -36.28
N ASP A 312 -4.48 -23.01 -35.37
CA ASP A 312 -5.55 -22.38 -34.61
C ASP A 312 -6.32 -21.42 -35.53
N THR A 313 -7.65 -21.54 -35.58
CA THR A 313 -8.48 -20.46 -36.13
C THR A 313 -8.22 -19.19 -35.32
N PRO A 314 -7.75 -18.08 -35.91
CA PRO A 314 -7.36 -16.89 -35.16
C PRO A 314 -8.59 -16.18 -34.58
N ASN A 315 -9.02 -16.60 -33.39
CA ASN A 315 -9.97 -15.84 -32.61
C ASN A 315 -9.27 -14.59 -32.09
N GLU A 316 -9.72 -13.42 -32.53
CA GLU A 316 -9.40 -12.15 -31.89
C GLU A 316 -9.96 -12.19 -30.46
N VAL A 317 -9.08 -12.29 -29.47
CA VAL A 317 -9.44 -12.31 -28.05
C VAL A 317 -9.75 -10.89 -27.58
N TYR A 318 -9.00 -9.92 -28.10
CA TYR A 318 -9.09 -8.51 -27.70
C TYR A 318 -9.66 -7.65 -28.84
N LYS A 319 -10.64 -6.83 -28.51
CA LYS A 319 -11.20 -5.84 -29.44
C LYS A 319 -10.26 -4.63 -29.56
N PRO A 320 -10.21 -3.96 -30.72
CA PRO A 320 -9.49 -2.71 -30.88
C PRO A 320 -9.94 -1.61 -29.90
N ILE A 321 -8.99 -0.86 -29.34
CA ILE A 321 -9.23 0.29 -28.44
C ILE A 321 -8.41 1.51 -28.87
N VAL A 322 -8.80 2.70 -28.41
CA VAL A 322 -7.97 3.91 -28.46
C VAL A 322 -7.32 4.12 -27.10
N TYR A 323 -5.99 4.27 -27.06
CA TYR A 323 -5.24 4.31 -25.79
C TYR A 323 -5.74 5.41 -24.83
N GLY A 324 -5.94 6.63 -25.32
CA GLY A 324 -6.40 7.75 -24.51
C GLY A 324 -7.81 7.56 -23.93
N GLU A 325 -8.73 6.90 -24.66
CA GLU A 325 -10.06 6.57 -24.13
C GLU A 325 -10.00 5.51 -23.03
N PHE A 326 -9.12 4.53 -23.19
CA PHE A 326 -8.85 3.50 -22.19
C PHE A 326 -8.23 4.12 -20.93
N LEU A 327 -7.20 4.97 -21.09
CA LEU A 327 -6.54 5.65 -19.98
C LEU A 327 -7.51 6.56 -19.21
N MET A 328 -8.37 7.33 -19.90
CA MET A 328 -9.37 8.18 -19.26
C MET A 328 -10.39 7.38 -18.42
N LYS A 329 -10.76 6.16 -18.83
CA LYS A 329 -11.63 5.27 -18.02
C LYS A 329 -10.92 4.82 -16.74
N LYS A 330 -9.66 4.40 -16.84
CA LYS A 330 -8.83 3.90 -15.72
C LYS A 330 -8.43 5.00 -14.73
N VAL A 331 -8.25 6.22 -15.22
CA VAL A 331 -8.04 7.43 -14.40
C VAL A 331 -9.35 7.84 -13.71
N GLY A 332 -10.48 7.79 -14.43
CA GLY A 332 -11.80 8.11 -13.86
C GLY A 332 -12.23 7.22 -12.68
N SER A 333 -11.83 5.95 -12.65
CA SER A 333 -12.07 5.08 -11.49
C SER A 333 -11.22 5.45 -10.27
N ASN A 334 -9.95 5.80 -10.48
CA ASN A 334 -8.99 6.04 -9.40
C ASN A 334 -9.15 7.41 -8.73
N PHE A 335 -9.65 8.42 -9.46
CA PHE A 335 -9.86 9.79 -8.96
C PHE A 335 -11.34 10.13 -8.70
N SER A 336 -12.15 9.12 -8.38
CA SER A 336 -13.61 9.21 -8.21
C SER A 336 -14.10 10.08 -7.03
N SER A 337 -13.19 10.63 -6.22
CA SER A 337 -13.49 11.68 -5.22
C SER A 337 -13.59 13.10 -5.82
N ALA A 338 -13.16 13.32 -7.07
CA ALA A 338 -13.26 14.61 -7.75
C ALA A 338 -14.63 14.78 -8.45
N GLN A 339 -15.56 15.48 -7.79
CA GLN A 339 -16.82 15.90 -8.41
C GLN A 339 -16.59 16.89 -9.56
N PHE A 340 -16.57 16.40 -10.81
CA PHE A 340 -16.70 17.24 -11.99
C PHE A 340 -18.14 17.75 -12.13
N HIS A 341 -18.42 18.92 -11.55
CA HIS A 341 -19.65 19.68 -11.79
C HIS A 341 -19.65 20.27 -13.22
N VAL A 342 -20.05 19.46 -14.21
CA VAL A 342 -20.34 19.95 -15.57
C VAL A 342 -21.76 20.52 -15.59
N SER A 343 -21.93 21.73 -15.04
CA SER A 343 -23.18 22.48 -15.15
C SER A 343 -23.34 23.04 -16.57
N SER A 344 -24.10 22.32 -17.39
CA SER A 344 -24.56 22.78 -18.71
C SER A 344 -25.24 24.16 -18.61
N LEU A 345 -24.71 25.15 -19.34
CA LEU A 345 -25.39 26.42 -19.61
C LEU A 345 -25.43 26.70 -21.12
N ARG A 346 -26.48 26.19 -21.78
CA ARG A 346 -27.01 26.79 -23.02
C ARG A 346 -28.15 27.74 -22.63
N HIS A 347 -28.00 29.03 -22.95
CA HIS A 347 -29.00 30.04 -23.35
C HIS A 347 -28.22 31.38 -23.40
N VAL A 348 -27.80 31.87 -24.57
CA VAL A 348 -28.55 32.68 -25.57
C VAL A 348 -28.48 34.20 -25.29
N LEU A 349 -27.83 34.92 -26.23
CA LEU A 349 -27.93 36.36 -26.59
C LEU A 349 -27.61 37.47 -25.55
N LEU A 350 -26.46 38.17 -25.70
CA LEU A 350 -26.36 39.53 -26.28
C LEU A 350 -24.96 40.17 -26.08
N MET A 351 -24.46 40.82 -27.14
CA MET A 351 -23.28 41.73 -27.18
C MET A 351 -23.79 43.20 -27.13
N PRO A 352 -22.94 44.27 -27.13
CA PRO A 352 -21.51 44.43 -26.79
C PRO A 352 -21.27 45.62 -25.82
N ILE A 353 -20.01 45.98 -25.49
CA ILE A 353 -19.43 47.36 -25.64
C ILE A 353 -17.97 47.52 -25.10
N TYR A 354 -17.11 48.01 -26.01
CA TYR A 354 -15.86 48.78 -25.84
C TYR A 354 -14.46 48.17 -25.60
N MET A 355 -13.56 48.69 -26.46
CA MET A 355 -12.08 48.67 -26.47
C MET A 355 -11.55 49.70 -25.42
N SER A 356 -10.27 49.92 -25.11
CA SER A 356 -9.01 49.64 -25.83
C SER A 356 -7.78 49.64 -24.88
N LEU A 357 -6.59 49.46 -25.46
CA LEU A 357 -5.28 49.17 -24.87
C LEU A 357 -4.47 50.36 -24.26
N HIS A 358 -3.56 50.00 -23.33
CA HIS A 358 -2.17 50.50 -23.12
C HIS A 358 -1.85 51.78 -22.29
N GLY A 359 -0.75 51.71 -21.49
CA GLY A 359 0.01 52.92 -21.08
C GLY A 359 0.93 52.94 -19.83
N GLN A 360 2.03 52.17 -19.80
CA GLN A 360 3.34 52.46 -19.13
C GLN A 360 3.53 52.80 -17.61
N VAL A 361 4.33 51.95 -16.95
CA VAL A 361 5.55 52.21 -16.12
C VAL A 361 5.77 53.59 -15.45
N ASN A 362 5.72 53.65 -14.09
CA ASN A 362 6.76 54.19 -13.17
C ASN A 362 6.21 54.49 -11.74
N ALA A 363 6.54 53.66 -10.71
CA ALA A 363 6.36 54.05 -9.28
C ALA A 363 7.05 53.13 -8.22
N LEU A 364 8.12 52.38 -8.52
CA LEU A 364 8.64 51.34 -7.61
C LEU A 364 9.96 51.68 -6.87
N THR A 365 10.11 52.89 -6.33
CA THR A 365 11.34 53.28 -5.58
C THR A 365 11.12 54.14 -4.32
N ARG A 366 9.87 54.39 -3.88
CA ARG A 366 9.61 55.24 -2.68
C ARG A 366 8.81 54.59 -1.53
N ARG A 367 8.49 53.29 -1.57
CA ARG A 367 7.72 52.60 -0.50
C ARG A 367 8.50 51.62 0.38
N LEU A 368 9.80 51.42 0.16
CA LEU A 368 10.59 50.40 0.89
C LEU A 368 11.24 50.89 2.21
N PHE A 369 11.41 52.19 2.43
CA PHE A 369 12.17 52.71 3.59
C PHE A 369 11.35 53.05 4.85
N HIS A 370 10.04 52.77 4.88
CA HIS A 370 9.19 53.03 6.06
C HIS A 370 8.65 51.78 6.75
N ARG A 371 8.93 50.57 6.22
CA ARG A 371 8.39 49.31 6.78
C ARG A 371 9.31 48.60 7.78
N HIS A 372 10.50 49.13 8.05
CA HIS A 372 11.48 48.52 8.96
C HIS A 372 11.30 48.87 10.45
N ARG A 373 10.42 49.83 10.78
CA ARG A 373 10.23 50.33 12.17
C ARG A 373 9.01 49.73 12.90
N LEU A 374 8.27 48.82 12.27
CA LEU A 374 7.04 48.22 12.81
C LEU A 374 7.15 46.74 13.21
N LEU A 375 8.24 46.05 12.84
CA LEU A 375 8.43 44.62 13.18
C LEU A 375 9.04 44.40 14.58
N SER A 376 9.74 45.39 15.15
CA SER A 376 10.38 45.32 16.48
C SER A 376 9.41 45.25 17.68
N HIS A 377 8.11 45.45 17.43
CA HIS A 377 7.07 45.47 18.46
C HIS A 377 6.08 44.30 18.35
N HIS A 378 6.24 43.40 17.37
CA HIS A 378 5.33 42.25 17.25
C HIS A 378 5.67 41.16 18.29
N PRO A 379 4.68 40.61 19.05
CA PRO A 379 4.95 39.61 20.09
C PRO A 379 5.69 38.37 19.59
N LEU A 380 5.31 37.86 18.40
CA LEU A 380 5.96 36.71 17.78
C LEU A 380 7.41 37.00 17.35
N TRP A 381 7.75 38.23 16.97
CA TRP A 381 9.13 38.61 16.63
C TRP A 381 10.00 38.68 17.88
N ARG A 382 9.46 39.24 18.97
CA ARG A 382 10.13 39.26 20.28
C ARG A 382 10.31 37.85 20.84
N ALA A 383 9.32 36.98 20.70
CA ALA A 383 9.43 35.56 21.07
C ALA A 383 10.46 34.81 20.22
N PHE A 384 10.49 35.03 18.90
CA PHE A 384 11.47 34.42 18.00
C PHE A 384 12.90 34.83 18.36
N VAL A 385 13.16 36.13 18.54
CA VAL A 385 14.48 36.67 18.94
C VAL A 385 14.89 36.17 20.34
N ALA A 386 13.98 36.15 21.32
CA ALA A 386 14.28 35.62 22.65
C ALA A 386 14.61 34.11 22.63
N ARG A 387 13.99 33.34 21.73
CA ARG A 387 14.23 31.90 21.57
C ARG A 387 15.58 31.61 20.91
N THR A 388 15.97 32.33 19.85
CA THR A 388 17.32 32.19 19.26
C THR A 388 18.42 32.63 20.21
N MET A 389 18.19 33.69 21.00
CA MET A 389 19.12 34.09 22.07
C MET A 389 19.28 33.01 23.17
N SER A 390 18.26 32.20 23.45
CA SER A 390 18.33 31.13 24.47
C SER A 390 19.26 29.98 24.07
N TYR A 391 19.21 29.56 22.80
CA TYR A 391 20.11 28.52 22.26
C TYR A 391 21.57 29.00 22.25
N GLU A 392 21.85 30.17 21.68
CA GLU A 392 23.19 30.78 21.67
C GLU A 392 23.75 30.96 23.09
N ALA A 393 22.93 31.45 24.03
CA ALA A 393 23.33 31.59 25.42
C ALA A 393 23.69 30.24 26.07
N SER A 394 22.99 29.17 25.74
CA SER A 394 23.23 27.83 26.31
C SER A 394 24.43 27.15 25.66
N LEU A 395 24.57 27.25 24.34
CA LEU A 395 25.77 26.84 23.60
C LEU A 395 27.03 27.56 24.09
N SER A 396 26.91 28.84 24.50
CA SER A 396 28.03 29.61 25.06
C SER A 396 28.57 29.08 26.41
N LYS A 397 27.78 28.26 27.14
CA LYS A 397 28.18 27.66 28.42
C LYS A 397 29.03 26.38 28.25
N LEU A 398 29.04 25.78 27.06
CA LEU A 398 29.84 24.57 26.81
C LEU A 398 31.35 24.90 26.83
N PRO A 399 32.19 24.06 27.47
CA PRO A 399 33.64 24.22 27.42
C PRO A 399 34.19 23.93 26.03
N GLN A 400 35.40 24.41 25.73
CA GLN A 400 36.14 23.97 24.54
C GLN A 400 36.87 22.65 24.81
N PRO A 401 37.02 21.76 23.80
CA PRO A 401 36.60 21.90 22.40
C PRO A 401 35.15 21.45 22.11
N LEU A 402 34.35 21.16 23.14
CA LEU A 402 32.98 20.64 22.98
C LEU A 402 32.04 21.67 22.30
N LYS A 403 32.20 22.96 22.59
CA LYS A 403 31.43 24.01 21.92
C LYS A 403 31.68 24.04 20.41
N ASP A 404 32.94 23.97 19.98
CA ASP A 404 33.30 23.93 18.57
C ASP A 404 32.79 22.67 17.87
N LEU A 405 32.77 21.52 18.56
CA LEU A 405 32.19 20.27 18.03
C LEU A 405 30.70 20.44 17.68
N VAL A 406 29.91 21.02 18.61
CA VAL A 406 28.47 21.25 18.40
C VAL A 406 28.23 22.27 17.29
N ALA A 407 29.03 23.33 17.22
CA ALA A 407 28.93 24.35 16.17
C ALA A 407 29.25 23.78 14.77
N ASN A 408 30.33 23.00 14.65
CA ASN A 408 30.84 22.46 13.39
C ASN A 408 30.02 21.25 12.87
N ALA A 409 29.32 20.52 13.74
CA ALA A 409 28.48 19.39 13.32
C ALA A 409 27.16 19.82 12.63
N HIS A 410 26.80 21.11 12.70
CA HIS A 410 25.60 21.70 12.10
C HIS A 410 24.29 20.92 12.38
N ALA A 411 24.17 20.37 13.58
CA ALA A 411 23.00 19.61 14.00
C ALA A 411 21.78 20.51 14.29
N ASP A 412 20.58 19.92 14.21
CA ASP A 412 19.32 20.65 14.33
C ASP A 412 19.13 21.21 15.76
N THR A 413 18.69 22.46 15.89
CA THR A 413 18.44 23.10 17.20
C THR A 413 17.06 22.75 17.79
N GLY A 414 16.33 21.86 17.13
CA GLY A 414 14.96 21.46 17.45
C GLY A 414 13.95 22.07 16.47
N ARG A 415 13.02 21.25 15.98
CA ARG A 415 12.00 21.63 14.98
C ARG A 415 10.74 22.16 15.65
N THR A 416 10.21 21.43 16.63
CA THR A 416 9.07 21.88 17.46
C THR A 416 9.52 22.81 18.58
N ASP A 417 8.58 23.51 19.22
CA ASP A 417 8.88 24.31 20.42
C ASP A 417 9.29 23.43 21.62
N THR A 418 8.80 22.19 21.69
CA THR A 418 9.21 21.19 22.69
C THR A 418 10.65 20.73 22.44
N ASP A 419 10.99 20.36 21.19
CA ASP A 419 12.36 19.95 20.84
C ASP A 419 13.36 21.06 21.20
N LYS A 420 13.06 22.33 20.88
CA LYS A 420 13.94 23.48 21.18
C LYS A 420 14.17 23.67 22.68
N GLN A 421 13.13 23.45 23.49
CA GLN A 421 13.23 23.52 24.96
C GLN A 421 14.06 22.36 25.52
N GLU A 422 13.83 21.14 25.02
CA GLU A 422 14.61 19.97 25.42
C GLU A 422 16.07 20.04 24.96
N VAL A 423 16.36 20.52 23.75
CA VAL A 423 17.73 20.73 23.25
C VAL A 423 18.49 21.71 24.17
N VAL A 424 17.87 22.85 24.51
CA VAL A 424 18.46 23.81 25.46
C VAL A 424 18.66 23.18 26.83
N SER A 425 17.66 22.45 27.35
CA SER A 425 17.74 21.75 28.65
C SER A 425 18.87 20.74 28.70
N TRP A 426 19.07 19.95 27.64
CA TRP A 426 20.16 18.98 27.56
C TRP A 426 21.53 19.63 27.41
N ILE A 427 21.67 20.68 26.60
CA ILE A 427 22.92 21.46 26.50
C ILE A 427 23.29 22.07 27.85
N ASP A 428 22.32 22.60 28.61
CA ASP A 428 22.56 23.12 29.97
C ASP A 428 22.94 22.02 30.97
N LYS A 429 22.29 20.84 30.92
CA LYS A 429 22.68 19.69 31.75
C LYS A 429 24.10 19.20 31.44
N VAL A 430 24.50 19.23 30.17
CA VAL A 430 25.86 18.89 29.70
C VAL A 430 26.86 19.95 30.17
N ALA A 431 26.57 21.24 29.99
CA ALA A 431 27.42 22.35 30.43
C ALA A 431 27.64 22.34 31.96
N ALA A 432 26.62 21.96 32.74
CA ALA A 432 26.71 21.78 34.19
C ALA A 432 27.47 20.50 34.62
N GLY A 433 27.90 19.65 33.67
CA GLY A 433 28.60 18.39 33.95
C GLY A 433 27.74 17.35 34.67
N ASN A 434 26.41 17.48 34.67
CA ASN A 434 25.54 16.61 35.47
C ASN A 434 25.33 15.23 34.82
N VAL A 435 25.28 15.16 33.49
CA VAL A 435 24.95 13.93 32.76
C VAL A 435 26.09 12.89 32.78
N VAL A 436 27.32 13.35 32.92
CA VAL A 436 28.54 12.53 32.74
C VAL A 436 29.16 12.05 34.07
N LYS A 437 28.51 12.30 35.20
CA LYS A 437 28.91 11.74 36.50
C LYS A 437 28.53 10.27 36.58
N SER A 438 29.40 9.45 37.16
CA SER A 438 29.18 7.99 37.29
C SER A 438 27.85 7.61 37.95
N GLU A 439 27.37 8.43 38.89
CA GLU A 439 26.08 8.27 39.58
C GLU A 439 24.86 8.46 38.67
N ASN A 440 24.98 9.18 37.55
CA ASN A 440 23.87 9.48 36.63
C ASN A 440 23.94 8.68 35.31
N LEU A 441 24.98 7.87 35.09
CA LEU A 441 25.12 7.04 33.90
C LEU A 441 24.04 5.94 33.82
N SER A 442 23.54 5.44 34.95
CA SER A 442 22.42 4.48 35.00
C SER A 442 21.10 5.08 34.51
N ASP A 443 20.88 6.36 34.81
CA ASP A 443 19.67 7.09 34.43
C ASP A 443 19.72 7.48 32.96
N LEU A 444 20.92 7.83 32.48
CA LEU A 444 21.18 8.04 31.06
C LEU A 444 21.00 6.75 30.25
N GLU A 445 21.57 5.63 30.71
CA GLU A 445 21.39 4.31 30.11
C GLU A 445 19.90 3.97 29.96
N SER A 446 19.14 4.10 31.06
CA SER A 446 17.69 3.87 31.07
C SER A 446 16.92 4.82 30.12
N THR A 447 17.37 6.07 30.00
CA THR A 447 16.80 7.06 29.06
C THR A 447 17.10 6.72 27.61
N LEU A 448 18.25 6.10 27.32
CA LEU A 448 18.72 5.73 25.98
C LEU A 448 18.22 4.36 25.49
N VAL A 449 17.68 3.50 26.37
CA VAL A 449 17.08 2.21 25.97
C VAL A 449 16.01 2.38 24.87
N PRO A 450 15.00 3.26 24.99
CA PRO A 450 13.99 3.46 23.95
C PRO A 450 14.33 4.56 22.93
N ARG A 451 15.51 5.20 22.99
CA ARG A 451 15.82 6.43 22.22
C ARG A 451 17.01 6.26 21.27
N THR A 452 16.82 6.64 20.00
CA THR A 452 17.94 6.76 19.03
C THR A 452 18.65 8.10 19.14
N TYR A 453 17.91 9.16 19.45
CA TYR A 453 18.42 10.51 19.75
C TYR A 453 17.87 10.99 21.10
N ILE A 454 18.61 11.83 21.81
CA ILE A 454 18.33 12.15 23.22
C ILE A 454 17.08 13.03 23.38
N VAL A 455 16.75 13.87 22.39
CA VAL A 455 15.54 14.72 22.38
C VAL A 455 14.42 14.16 21.51
N SER A 456 14.72 13.81 20.26
CA SER A 456 13.70 13.60 19.22
C SER A 456 13.95 12.31 18.42
N ASN A 457 13.40 12.19 17.21
CA ASN A 457 13.71 11.09 16.28
C ASN A 457 14.71 11.46 15.16
N TYR A 458 15.37 12.62 15.28
CA TYR A 458 16.44 13.11 14.40
C TYR A 458 17.60 13.69 15.22
N LEU A 459 18.79 13.80 14.61
CA LEU A 459 19.99 14.35 15.24
C LEU A 459 19.79 15.82 15.63
N THR A 460 20.02 16.14 16.91
CA THR A 460 19.98 17.51 17.44
C THR A 460 21.33 17.97 17.98
N ALA A 461 21.48 19.28 18.21
CA ALA A 461 22.65 19.86 18.88
C ALA A 461 22.89 19.28 20.29
N ALA A 462 21.83 18.84 20.98
CA ALA A 462 21.94 18.17 22.27
C ALA A 462 22.62 16.79 22.17
N ASP A 463 22.41 16.07 21.06
CA ASP A 463 23.07 14.79 20.82
C ASP A 463 24.58 14.96 20.63
N VAL A 464 24.99 15.96 19.85
CA VAL A 464 26.41 16.26 19.63
C VAL A 464 27.08 16.73 20.92
N ALA A 465 26.38 17.55 21.72
CA ALA A 465 26.84 17.99 23.03
C ALA A 465 27.01 16.81 23.99
N LEU A 466 26.04 15.88 24.02
CA LEU A 466 26.10 14.70 24.87
C LEU A 466 27.19 13.72 24.43
N TYR A 467 27.31 13.44 23.13
CA TYR A 467 28.39 12.62 22.57
C TYR A 467 29.77 13.16 22.97
N GLY A 468 30.04 14.44 22.71
CA GLY A 468 31.35 15.01 23.02
C GLY A 468 31.62 15.11 24.54
N ALA A 469 30.59 15.28 25.37
CA ALA A 469 30.74 15.25 26.82
C ALA A 469 31.01 13.83 27.37
N LEU A 470 30.42 12.81 26.76
CA LEU A 470 30.65 11.40 27.09
C LEU A 470 32.02 10.89 26.61
N HIS A 471 32.60 11.53 25.58
CA HIS A 471 33.81 11.05 24.90
C HIS A 471 35.00 10.77 25.82
N PRO A 472 35.38 11.63 26.79
CA PRO A 472 36.48 11.35 27.72
C PRO A 472 36.27 10.10 28.59
N THR A 473 35.00 9.71 28.81
CA THR A 473 34.64 8.50 29.57
C THR A 473 34.62 7.28 28.66
N LEU A 474 33.87 7.32 27.56
CA LEU A 474 33.70 6.15 26.68
C LEU A 474 34.97 5.77 25.91
N SER A 475 35.84 6.73 25.57
CA SER A 475 37.14 6.44 24.93
C SER A 475 38.12 5.64 25.81
N GLN A 476 37.86 5.52 27.11
CA GLN A 476 38.71 4.79 28.06
C GLN A 476 38.13 3.41 28.47
N LEU A 477 36.87 3.11 28.12
CA LEU A 477 36.20 1.89 28.54
C LEU A 477 36.79 0.64 27.87
N GLN A 478 37.04 -0.38 28.68
CA GLN A 478 37.36 -1.72 28.20
C GLN A 478 36.08 -2.47 27.79
N PRO A 479 36.17 -3.52 26.94
CA PRO A 479 34.99 -4.23 26.43
C PRO A 479 33.97 -4.64 27.49
N ALA A 480 34.43 -5.26 28.58
CA ALA A 480 33.56 -5.68 29.69
C ALA A 480 32.79 -4.51 30.36
N GLN A 481 33.27 -3.27 30.25
CA GLN A 481 32.64 -2.09 30.82
C GLN A 481 31.62 -1.47 29.86
N TYR A 482 31.93 -1.34 28.56
CA TYR A 482 30.95 -0.80 27.61
C TYR A 482 29.81 -1.80 27.29
N TYR A 483 30.03 -3.11 27.46
CA TYR A 483 28.94 -4.10 27.46
C TYR A 483 27.98 -3.96 28.66
N ALA A 484 28.39 -3.31 29.76
CA ALA A 484 27.52 -3.08 30.92
C ALA A 484 26.58 -1.88 30.73
N THR A 485 26.85 -1.02 29.74
CA THR A 485 26.02 0.13 29.34
C THR A 485 25.66 0.06 27.85
N PRO A 486 24.94 -0.99 27.40
CA PRO A 486 24.72 -1.27 25.99
C PRO A 486 23.95 -0.16 25.25
N ALA A 487 22.98 0.51 25.88
CA ALA A 487 22.22 1.58 25.25
C ALA A 487 23.07 2.85 25.07
N THR A 488 23.89 3.20 26.07
CA THR A 488 24.84 4.33 26.01
C THR A 488 25.92 4.08 24.97
N SER A 489 26.48 2.87 24.92
CA SER A 489 27.52 2.50 23.96
C SER A 489 26.99 2.46 22.52
N ARG A 490 25.80 1.87 22.31
CA ARG A 490 25.08 1.92 21.02
C ARG A 490 24.79 3.35 20.58
N TYR A 491 24.30 4.18 21.50
CA TYR A 491 23.99 5.58 21.22
C TYR A 491 25.24 6.36 20.82
N PHE A 492 26.32 6.23 21.59
CA PHE A 492 27.59 6.89 21.32
C PHE A 492 28.16 6.48 19.94
N ASP A 493 28.14 5.17 19.63
CA ASP A 493 28.61 4.67 18.33
C ASP A 493 27.76 5.18 17.15
N HIS A 494 26.43 5.21 17.33
CA HIS A 494 25.52 5.80 16.36
C HIS A 494 25.82 7.29 16.11
N ILE A 495 26.02 8.09 17.17
CA ILE A 495 26.29 9.53 16.99
C ILE A 495 27.67 9.79 16.34
N GLN A 496 28.74 9.07 16.71
CA GLN A 496 30.07 9.26 16.10
C GLN A 496 30.16 8.78 14.64
N THR A 497 29.24 7.93 14.19
CA THR A 497 29.24 7.40 12.81
C THR A 497 28.50 8.29 11.81
N LEU A 498 27.68 9.23 12.28
CA LEU A 498 26.96 10.20 11.43
C LEU A 498 27.94 11.13 10.68
N PRO A 499 27.80 11.35 9.36
CA PRO A 499 28.81 12.05 8.55
C PRO A 499 29.20 13.45 9.05
N SER A 500 28.24 14.26 9.47
CA SER A 500 28.52 15.64 9.94
C SER A 500 29.23 15.66 11.29
N VAL A 501 28.81 14.80 12.22
CA VAL A 501 29.47 14.64 13.54
C VAL A 501 30.88 14.07 13.37
N ARG A 502 31.05 13.08 12.51
CA ARG A 502 32.36 12.49 12.18
C ARG A 502 33.31 13.53 11.58
N ALA A 503 32.85 14.33 10.62
CA ALA A 503 33.67 15.39 10.02
C ALA A 503 34.07 16.47 11.05
N ALA A 504 33.13 16.91 11.88
CA ALA A 504 33.39 17.88 12.96
C ALA A 504 34.36 17.32 14.02
N ALA A 505 34.21 16.05 14.40
CA ALA A 505 35.08 15.38 15.36
C ALA A 505 36.50 15.16 14.81
N GLN A 506 36.62 14.77 13.53
CA GLN A 506 37.91 14.63 12.84
C GLN A 506 38.67 15.95 12.73
N ALA A 507 37.97 17.06 12.45
CA ALA A 507 38.56 18.40 12.44
C ALA A 507 39.08 18.87 13.82
N LEU A 508 38.62 18.24 14.90
CA LEU A 508 39.01 18.50 16.29
C LEU A 508 39.87 17.36 16.90
N SER A 509 40.44 16.50 16.06
CA SER A 509 41.37 15.45 16.48
C SER A 509 42.62 16.04 17.15
N PRO A 510 43.14 15.47 18.25
CA PRO A 510 42.77 14.17 18.85
C PRO A 510 41.61 14.21 19.85
N ALA A 511 41.03 15.38 20.15
CA ALA A 511 40.09 15.55 21.26
C ALA A 511 38.80 14.71 21.12
N PHE A 512 38.36 14.44 19.88
CA PHE A 512 37.21 13.60 19.56
C PHE A 512 37.58 12.49 18.57
N SER A 513 38.69 11.79 18.81
CA SER A 513 39.10 10.62 18.01
C SER A 513 38.04 9.49 18.03
N THR A 514 37.84 8.80 16.91
CA THR A 514 36.82 7.73 16.81
C THR A 514 37.12 6.59 17.79
N VAL A 515 36.12 6.18 18.56
CA VAL A 515 36.22 5.12 19.57
C VAL A 515 35.68 3.80 18.99
N PRO A 516 36.50 2.76 18.77
CA PRO A 516 36.00 1.50 18.24
C PRO A 516 35.30 0.66 19.33
N PHE A 517 34.13 0.11 19.00
CA PHE A 517 33.42 -0.87 19.82
C PHE A 517 33.37 -2.22 19.09
N ASP A 518 33.63 -3.31 19.81
CA ASP A 518 33.47 -4.68 19.31
C ASP A 518 32.11 -5.21 19.77
N PHE A 519 31.11 -5.18 18.88
CA PHE A 519 29.78 -5.73 19.16
C PHE A 519 29.66 -7.22 18.79
N GLU A 520 30.57 -7.77 18.00
CA GLU A 520 30.54 -9.17 17.54
C GLU A 520 30.99 -10.13 18.64
N SER A 521 31.95 -9.72 19.47
CA SER A 521 32.42 -10.48 20.65
C SER A 521 31.55 -10.29 21.91
N ALA A 522 30.40 -9.64 21.80
CA ALA A 522 29.55 -9.32 22.94
C ALA A 522 29.06 -10.58 23.69
N PRO A 523 29.12 -10.62 25.05
CA PRO A 523 28.62 -11.74 25.83
C PRO A 523 27.14 -12.03 25.53
N LYS A 524 26.80 -13.30 25.31
CA LYS A 524 25.41 -13.71 25.07
C LYS A 524 24.56 -13.39 26.30
N VAL A 525 23.57 -12.52 26.12
CA VAL A 525 22.60 -12.17 27.17
C VAL A 525 21.77 -13.40 27.54
N GLU A 526 22.06 -14.00 28.69
CA GLU A 526 21.22 -15.04 29.27
C GLU A 526 19.87 -14.45 29.70
N ARG A 527 18.87 -14.55 28.82
CA ARG A 527 17.47 -14.39 29.23
C ARG A 527 17.14 -15.49 30.23
N LYS A 528 17.17 -15.16 31.53
CA LYS A 528 16.50 -15.96 32.56
C LYS A 528 15.05 -16.13 32.13
N GLN A 529 14.65 -17.36 31.87
CA GLN A 529 13.26 -17.68 31.58
C GLN A 529 12.41 -17.26 32.78
N GLU A 530 11.42 -16.39 32.54
CA GLU A 530 10.39 -16.16 33.56
C GLU A 530 9.73 -17.51 33.87
N PRO A 531 9.61 -17.89 35.16
CA PRO A 531 9.00 -19.16 35.51
C PRO A 531 7.54 -19.18 35.03
N PRO A 532 7.06 -20.29 34.43
CA PRO A 532 5.75 -20.34 33.82
C PRO A 532 4.67 -20.02 34.86
N LYS A 533 3.83 -19.02 34.58
CA LYS A 533 2.71 -18.60 35.44
C LYS A 533 1.85 -19.81 35.79
N LYS A 534 1.91 -20.24 37.04
CA LYS A 534 1.05 -21.31 37.57
C LYS A 534 -0.41 -20.86 37.43
N LYS A 535 -1.27 -21.75 36.93
CA LYS A 535 -2.72 -21.56 36.98
C LYS A 535 -3.14 -21.36 38.44
N GLU A 536 -3.69 -20.21 38.77
CA GLU A 536 -4.32 -19.99 40.06
C GLU A 536 -5.52 -20.93 40.20
N LYS A 537 -5.56 -21.67 41.31
CA LYS A 537 -6.75 -22.39 41.76
C LYS A 537 -7.46 -21.53 42.81
N VAL A 538 -8.77 -21.40 42.65
CA VAL A 538 -9.70 -20.82 43.63
C VAL A 538 -9.44 -21.42 45.02
N PRO A 539 -9.40 -20.61 46.10
CA PRO A 539 -8.92 -21.06 47.40
C PRO A 539 -9.88 -22.01 48.11
N LYS A 540 -9.32 -22.93 48.90
CA LYS A 540 -10.02 -23.60 50.01
C LYS A 540 -9.18 -23.52 51.28
N ALA A 541 -9.86 -23.41 52.40
CA ALA A 541 -9.32 -22.96 53.68
C ALA A 541 -8.38 -23.95 54.38
N VAL A 542 -7.41 -23.37 55.11
CA VAL A 542 -6.90 -23.76 56.45
C VAL A 542 -6.54 -25.25 56.67
N ASP A 543 -5.25 -25.55 56.86
CA ASP A 543 -4.68 -25.56 58.24
C ASP A 543 -3.14 -25.42 58.25
N GLN A 544 -2.56 -25.19 59.43
CA GLN A 544 -1.16 -24.82 59.66
C GLN A 544 -0.24 -26.01 60.03
N THR A 545 1.07 -25.85 59.71
CA THR A 545 2.28 -26.38 60.41
C THR A 545 2.35 -27.90 60.76
N ALA A 546 3.46 -28.62 60.49
CA ALA A 546 4.83 -28.29 60.87
C ALA A 546 5.93 -29.17 60.19
N ALA A 547 7.16 -28.65 60.28
CA ALA A 547 8.52 -29.23 60.18
C ALA A 547 8.79 -30.72 59.78
N GLY A 548 9.91 -30.95 59.06
CA GLY A 548 10.51 -32.28 58.88
C GLY A 548 11.64 -32.40 57.83
N GLU A 549 12.86 -32.01 58.21
CA GLU A 549 14.21 -32.52 57.84
C GLU A 549 14.56 -33.24 56.48
N LYS A 550 15.72 -32.86 55.92
CA LYS A 550 16.66 -33.68 55.10
C LYS A 550 17.54 -34.52 56.07
N PRO A 551 18.13 -35.71 55.72
CA PRO A 551 19.08 -35.95 54.61
C PRO A 551 18.92 -37.32 53.85
N GLU A 552 19.26 -37.49 52.58
CA GLU A 552 20.58 -37.77 51.91
C GLU A 552 21.02 -39.27 51.85
N VAL A 553 21.77 -39.61 50.79
CA VAL A 553 22.71 -40.76 50.59
C VAL A 553 22.24 -42.03 49.83
N ALA A 554 22.95 -42.31 48.71
CA ALA A 554 23.25 -43.57 48.02
C ALA A 554 22.12 -44.45 47.42
N ALA A 555 22.32 -45.30 46.40
CA ALA A 555 23.24 -45.46 45.24
C ALA A 555 23.07 -46.92 44.74
N LYS A 556 23.49 -47.21 43.48
CA LYS A 556 23.48 -48.53 42.78
C LYS A 556 22.12 -48.99 42.21
N SER A 557 22.04 -49.78 41.12
CA SER A 557 22.86 -49.92 39.89
C SER A 557 22.23 -51.01 38.99
N LYS A 558 22.34 -50.88 37.65
CA LYS A 558 22.05 -51.92 36.61
C LYS A 558 20.54 -52.27 36.43
N GLU A 559 20.04 -52.71 35.27
CA GLU A 559 20.64 -52.93 33.93
C GLU A 559 19.60 -52.82 32.78
N ASN A 560 20.10 -52.61 31.56
CA ASN A 560 19.56 -53.00 30.23
C ASN A 560 18.05 -53.05 29.94
N ALA A 561 17.62 -52.17 29.01
CA ALA A 561 17.04 -52.63 27.73
C ALA A 561 17.13 -51.51 26.66
N SER A 562 17.75 -51.81 25.52
CA SER A 562 17.94 -50.87 24.41
C SER A 562 17.35 -51.41 23.10
N ARG A 563 16.43 -50.65 22.46
CA ARG A 563 16.31 -50.33 21.00
C ARG A 563 16.37 -51.50 19.95
N PRO A 564 16.09 -51.30 18.63
CA PRO A 564 15.39 -50.22 17.91
C PRO A 564 14.24 -50.73 16.95
N PRO A 565 14.23 -50.61 15.57
CA PRO A 565 13.22 -49.79 14.88
C PRO A 565 12.62 -50.33 13.52
N LYS A 566 11.89 -49.45 12.78
CA LYS A 566 11.56 -49.50 11.32
C LYS A 566 10.54 -50.60 10.88
N GLU A 567 9.94 -50.64 9.67
CA GLU A 567 10.22 -49.99 8.36
C GLU A 567 8.96 -49.81 7.43
N LYS A 568 9.16 -49.35 6.17
CA LYS A 568 8.19 -49.07 5.08
C LYS A 568 7.81 -50.31 4.24
N LYS A 569 6.70 -50.26 3.44
CA LYS A 569 6.69 -50.53 1.95
C LYS A 569 5.32 -50.33 1.23
N GLU A 570 5.29 -50.55 -0.10
CA GLU A 570 4.40 -49.98 -1.14
C GLU A 570 3.30 -50.89 -1.77
N LYS A 571 2.34 -50.23 -2.47
CA LYS A 571 1.66 -50.56 -3.77
C LYS A 571 0.82 -51.84 -4.01
N LYS A 572 -0.42 -51.66 -4.53
CA LYS A 572 -0.81 -51.91 -5.96
C LYS A 572 -2.27 -51.52 -6.32
N GLU A 573 -2.57 -51.47 -7.62
CA GLU A 573 -3.82 -51.01 -8.28
C GLU A 573 -4.85 -52.13 -8.57
N LYS A 574 -6.14 -51.81 -8.82
CA LYS A 574 -6.80 -52.03 -10.15
C LYS A 574 -8.27 -51.55 -10.35
N GLU A 575 -8.52 -51.29 -11.64
CA GLU A 575 -9.66 -50.86 -12.47
C GLU A 575 -11.15 -51.25 -12.23
N LYS A 576 -12.02 -50.31 -12.63
CA LYS A 576 -13.31 -50.38 -13.39
C LYS A 576 -14.12 -51.69 -13.48
N LYS A 577 -15.46 -51.56 -13.30
CA LYS A 577 -16.45 -51.80 -14.38
C LYS A 577 -17.83 -51.15 -14.13
N LYS A 578 -18.53 -50.81 -15.23
CA LYS A 578 -19.99 -50.57 -15.27
C LYS A 578 -20.71 -51.90 -15.48
N ASP A 579 -22.00 -51.98 -15.17
CA ASP A 579 -23.05 -52.17 -16.19
C ASP A 579 -24.46 -51.95 -15.61
N ALA A 580 -25.46 -51.82 -16.49
CA ALA A 580 -26.82 -51.35 -16.19
C ALA A 580 -27.88 -52.46 -16.37
N ILE A 581 -29.16 -52.04 -16.41
CA ILE A 581 -30.38 -52.80 -16.78
C ILE A 581 -31.00 -53.58 -15.59
N ALA A 582 -32.29 -53.55 -15.26
CA ALA A 582 -33.44 -52.62 -15.38
C ALA A 582 -34.74 -53.46 -15.21
N GLN A 583 -35.78 -52.93 -14.56
CA GLN A 583 -37.23 -53.32 -14.67
C GLN A 583 -37.62 -54.79 -14.33
N ASP A 584 -38.84 -55.16 -13.91
CA ASP A 584 -40.07 -54.48 -13.44
C ASP A 584 -40.67 -55.37 -12.29
N GLY A 585 -41.74 -55.09 -11.53
CA GLY A 585 -42.78 -54.06 -11.61
C GLY A 585 -43.90 -54.28 -10.55
N GLY A 586 -45.03 -53.60 -10.70
CA GLY A 586 -46.29 -53.89 -9.97
C GLY A 586 -46.43 -53.20 -8.59
N LYS A 587 -46.94 -51.97 -8.40
CA LYS A 587 -48.13 -51.24 -8.90
C LYS A 587 -49.39 -51.38 -8.02
N LYS A 588 -49.64 -50.36 -7.17
CA LYS A 588 -50.95 -49.87 -6.63
C LYS A 588 -50.65 -48.67 -5.70
N GLY A 589 -51.23 -47.46 -5.80
CA GLY A 589 -52.03 -46.86 -6.88
C GLY A 589 -52.84 -45.63 -6.42
N LYS A 590 -52.66 -44.47 -7.08
CA LYS A 590 -53.39 -43.17 -6.97
C LYS A 590 -53.35 -42.45 -5.60
N GLY A 591 -53.19 -41.13 -5.53
CA GLY A 591 -53.00 -40.05 -6.53
C GLY A 591 -53.01 -38.69 -5.79
N ASP A 592 -52.93 -37.50 -6.38
CA ASP A 592 -52.52 -37.02 -7.72
C ASP A 592 -52.13 -35.52 -7.55
N ALA A 593 -51.49 -34.92 -8.56
CA ALA A 593 -50.86 -33.59 -8.60
C ALA A 593 -49.43 -33.50 -8.02
N GLY A 594 -48.43 -32.98 -8.75
CA GLY A 594 -48.43 -32.60 -10.17
C GLY A 594 -47.41 -31.50 -10.48
N GLY A 595 -46.39 -31.82 -11.29
CA GLY A 595 -45.48 -30.84 -11.88
C GLY A 595 -44.36 -30.34 -10.95
N GLY A 596 -43.11 -30.67 -11.30
CA GLY A 596 -41.94 -30.05 -10.68
C GLY A 596 -41.50 -28.81 -11.45
N THR A 597 -40.88 -27.88 -10.73
CA THR A 597 -39.87 -26.95 -11.23
C THR A 597 -38.67 -27.13 -10.30
N ALA A 598 -37.54 -27.64 -10.79
CA ALA A 598 -36.52 -26.84 -11.46
C ALA A 598 -36.08 -25.68 -10.54
N SER A 599 -34.89 -25.81 -9.97
CA SER A 599 -34.18 -24.70 -9.31
C SER A 599 -34.19 -23.50 -10.24
N ALA A 600 -34.76 -22.38 -9.80
CA ALA A 600 -34.82 -21.17 -10.61
C ALA A 600 -33.41 -20.73 -11.00
N GLU A 601 -33.07 -20.89 -12.27
CA GLU A 601 -31.91 -20.25 -12.86
C GLU A 601 -32.17 -18.75 -12.83
N ASP A 602 -31.53 -18.08 -11.89
CA ASP A 602 -31.55 -16.64 -11.81
C ASP A 602 -30.76 -16.08 -13.02
N THR A 603 -31.48 -15.67 -14.05
CA THR A 603 -30.97 -14.99 -15.25
C THR A 603 -31.33 -13.49 -15.24
N GLY A 604 -31.65 -12.92 -14.07
CA GLY A 604 -32.01 -11.51 -13.91
C GLY A 604 -30.81 -10.59 -13.67
N GLU A 605 -31.02 -9.29 -13.87
CA GLU A 605 -30.13 -8.26 -13.35
C GLU A 605 -30.15 -8.25 -11.81
N PRO A 606 -29.06 -7.85 -11.11
CA PRO A 606 -29.03 -7.77 -9.66
C PRO A 606 -30.08 -6.79 -9.09
N VAL A 607 -31.07 -7.30 -8.34
CA VAL A 607 -32.11 -6.50 -7.68
C VAL A 607 -32.03 -6.60 -6.16
N PRO A 608 -32.35 -5.53 -5.40
CA PRO A 608 -32.16 -5.47 -3.94
C PRO A 608 -32.91 -6.56 -3.17
N SER A 609 -34.07 -6.99 -3.66
CA SER A 609 -34.87 -8.07 -3.05
C SER A 609 -34.19 -9.44 -3.04
N MET A 610 -33.08 -9.63 -3.76
CA MET A 610 -32.26 -10.85 -3.64
C MET A 610 -31.54 -10.95 -2.30
N ILE A 611 -31.36 -9.86 -1.55
CA ILE A 611 -30.59 -9.79 -0.30
C ILE A 611 -31.50 -10.15 0.88
N ASP A 612 -31.11 -11.13 1.70
CA ASP A 612 -31.83 -11.53 2.91
C ASP A 612 -31.43 -10.61 4.08
N LEU A 613 -32.18 -9.51 4.24
CA LEU A 613 -32.05 -8.60 5.37
C LEU A 613 -32.98 -9.04 6.51
N ARG A 614 -32.44 -9.15 7.73
CA ARG A 614 -33.21 -9.47 8.94
C ARG A 614 -32.85 -8.57 10.10
N VAL A 615 -33.80 -8.40 11.01
CA VAL A 615 -33.56 -7.86 12.35
C VAL A 615 -32.72 -8.85 13.14
N GLY A 616 -31.61 -8.39 13.71
CA GLY A 616 -30.75 -9.17 14.60
C GLY A 616 -30.60 -8.51 15.97
N ARG A 617 -30.42 -9.32 17.02
CA ARG A 617 -30.07 -8.86 18.37
C ARG A 617 -28.71 -9.43 18.78
N ILE A 618 -27.79 -8.56 19.21
CA ILE A 618 -26.49 -8.99 19.76
C ILE A 618 -26.71 -9.56 21.16
N VAL A 619 -26.51 -10.87 21.36
CA VAL A 619 -26.66 -11.55 22.65
C VAL A 619 -25.33 -11.69 23.41
N ASP A 620 -24.22 -11.73 22.69
CA ASP A 620 -22.87 -11.70 23.24
C ASP A 620 -21.92 -10.96 22.28
N VAL A 621 -20.91 -10.29 22.83
CA VAL A 621 -19.89 -9.57 22.06
C VAL A 621 -18.58 -9.59 22.84
N LYS A 622 -17.48 -9.85 22.13
CA LYS A 622 -16.11 -9.83 22.67
C LYS A 622 -15.14 -9.33 21.61
N LYS A 623 -14.02 -8.74 22.03
CA LYS A 623 -12.91 -8.45 21.11
C LYS A 623 -12.31 -9.76 20.57
N HIS A 624 -11.88 -9.75 19.32
CA HIS A 624 -11.20 -10.87 18.70
C HIS A 624 -9.82 -11.06 19.34
N PRO A 625 -9.43 -12.28 19.76
CA PRO A 625 -8.19 -12.50 20.52
C PRO A 625 -6.93 -12.16 19.70
N ASP A 626 -6.98 -12.40 18.38
CA ASP A 626 -5.86 -12.17 17.47
C ASP A 626 -6.06 -10.96 16.53
N ALA A 627 -6.94 -10.00 16.88
CA ALA A 627 -7.18 -8.79 16.08
C ALA A 627 -7.84 -7.64 16.84
N ASP A 628 -7.12 -6.54 17.07
CA ASP A 628 -7.58 -5.41 17.89
C ASP A 628 -8.76 -4.62 17.31
N SER A 629 -8.95 -4.68 15.98
CA SER A 629 -10.02 -3.97 15.26
C SER A 629 -11.31 -4.76 15.07
N LEU A 630 -11.35 -6.03 15.49
CA LEU A 630 -12.49 -6.93 15.25
C LEU A 630 -13.25 -7.30 16.53
N TYR A 631 -14.57 -7.27 16.46
CA TYR A 631 -15.43 -7.96 17.42
C TYR A 631 -15.77 -9.36 16.91
N ILE A 632 -16.11 -10.26 17.84
CA ILE A 632 -16.81 -11.50 17.58
C ILE A 632 -18.16 -11.39 18.29
N GLU A 633 -19.22 -11.19 17.53
CA GLU A 633 -20.59 -11.16 18.03
C GLU A 633 -21.26 -12.54 17.95
N GLN A 634 -22.18 -12.80 18.87
CA GLN A 634 -23.25 -13.77 18.68
C GLN A 634 -24.53 -12.99 18.45
N ILE A 635 -25.13 -13.12 17.26
CA ILE A 635 -26.32 -12.37 16.84
C ILE A 635 -27.49 -13.33 16.67
N ASP A 636 -28.51 -13.18 17.51
CA ASP A 636 -29.79 -13.84 17.33
C ASP A 636 -30.50 -13.25 16.10
N LEU A 637 -30.81 -14.11 15.14
CA LEU A 637 -31.48 -13.79 13.87
C LEU A 637 -32.79 -14.59 13.73
N GLY A 638 -33.39 -15.00 14.86
CA GLY A 638 -34.66 -15.73 14.93
C GLY A 638 -34.60 -17.14 14.36
N GLU A 639 -33.42 -17.76 14.33
CA GLU A 639 -33.20 -19.08 13.74
C GLU A 639 -33.21 -20.18 14.82
N GLU A 640 -33.88 -21.30 14.56
CA GLU A 640 -33.98 -22.43 15.50
C GLU A 640 -32.61 -23.04 15.87
N THR A 641 -31.60 -22.84 15.02
CA THR A 641 -30.20 -23.21 15.26
C THR A 641 -29.50 -22.35 16.30
N GLY A 642 -30.13 -21.27 16.76
CA GLY A 642 -29.56 -20.29 17.70
C GLY A 642 -28.76 -19.18 17.02
N PRO A 643 -28.11 -18.31 17.82
CA PRO A 643 -27.37 -17.15 17.34
C PRO A 643 -26.25 -17.50 16.34
N ARG A 644 -26.08 -16.67 15.30
CA ARG A 644 -24.94 -16.78 14.38
C ARG A 644 -23.72 -16.12 14.97
N THR A 645 -22.56 -16.74 14.80
CA THR A 645 -21.28 -16.05 14.98
C THR A 645 -21.07 -15.07 13.84
N VAL A 646 -20.88 -13.80 14.19
CA VAL A 646 -20.54 -12.72 13.29
C VAL A 646 -19.20 -12.13 13.73
N VAL A 647 -18.46 -11.55 12.79
CA VAL A 647 -17.22 -10.84 13.07
C VAL A 647 -17.29 -9.50 12.34
N SER A 648 -17.21 -8.40 13.08
CA SER A 648 -17.33 -7.04 12.53
C SER A 648 -16.09 -6.18 12.83
N GLY A 649 -15.85 -5.17 11.99
CA GLY A 649 -14.76 -4.19 12.16
C GLY A 649 -15.12 -3.00 13.05
N LEU A 650 -16.04 -3.16 14.00
CA LEU A 650 -16.67 -2.04 14.72
C LEU A 650 -15.91 -1.58 15.99
N VAL A 651 -14.81 -2.23 16.38
CA VAL A 651 -14.12 -1.94 17.67
C VAL A 651 -13.64 -0.49 17.81
N ASN A 652 -13.21 0.11 16.70
CA ASN A 652 -12.69 1.48 16.68
C ASN A 652 -13.77 2.55 16.57
N TYR A 653 -15.04 2.15 16.46
CA TYR A 653 -16.17 3.06 16.14
C TYR A 653 -17.29 2.97 17.18
N ILE A 654 -17.60 1.77 17.68
CA ILE A 654 -18.68 1.53 18.64
C ILE A 654 -18.11 0.82 19.87
N PRO A 655 -18.18 1.44 21.07
CA PRO A 655 -17.76 0.82 22.32
C PRO A 655 -18.50 -0.50 22.59
N ILE A 656 -17.83 -1.46 23.22
CA ILE A 656 -18.40 -2.81 23.46
C ILE A 656 -19.68 -2.76 24.32
N GLU A 657 -19.75 -1.81 25.26
CA GLU A 657 -20.93 -1.56 26.10
C GLU A 657 -22.12 -1.00 25.31
N GLU A 658 -21.86 -0.37 24.15
CA GLU A 658 -22.88 0.11 23.23
C GLU A 658 -23.28 -0.93 22.16
N MET A 659 -22.56 -2.06 22.07
CA MET A 659 -22.89 -3.16 21.15
C MET A 659 -23.83 -4.19 21.79
N ARG A 660 -23.68 -4.46 23.09
CA ARG A 660 -24.43 -5.51 23.78
C ARG A 660 -25.94 -5.21 23.82
N ASP A 661 -26.76 -6.25 23.61
CA ASP A 661 -28.23 -6.19 23.60
C ASP A 661 -28.85 -5.22 22.59
N LYS A 662 -28.06 -4.65 21.67
CA LYS A 662 -28.58 -3.84 20.57
C LYS A 662 -29.32 -4.68 19.53
N TYR A 663 -30.34 -4.04 18.98
CA TYR A 663 -31.01 -4.47 17.76
C TYR A 663 -30.38 -3.76 16.56
N LEU A 664 -30.21 -4.50 15.47
CA LEU A 664 -29.58 -4.04 14.23
C LEU A 664 -30.20 -4.73 13.01
N VAL A 665 -29.83 -4.29 11.81
CA VAL A 665 -30.13 -5.01 10.56
C VAL A 665 -28.90 -5.80 10.10
N ALA A 666 -29.09 -7.06 9.71
CA ALA A 666 -28.02 -7.94 9.23
C ALA A 666 -28.36 -8.62 7.90
N ILE A 667 -27.34 -8.84 7.08
CA ILE A 667 -27.41 -9.58 5.81
C ILE A 667 -27.07 -11.05 6.06
N CYS A 668 -28.03 -11.93 5.76
CA CYS A 668 -28.05 -13.33 6.21
C CYS A 668 -27.72 -14.36 5.12
N ASN A 669 -27.72 -13.98 3.83
CA ASN A 669 -27.52 -14.90 2.71
C ASN A 669 -26.17 -14.73 1.97
N LEU A 670 -25.21 -14.02 2.56
CA LEU A 670 -23.83 -13.99 2.06
C LEU A 670 -23.10 -15.33 2.28
N LYS A 671 -22.07 -15.60 1.47
CA LYS A 671 -21.18 -16.75 1.71
C LYS A 671 -20.33 -16.49 2.97
N PRO A 672 -20.29 -17.41 3.96
CA PRO A 672 -19.50 -17.21 5.17
C PRO A 672 -18.02 -16.91 4.91
N ALA A 673 -17.52 -15.82 5.52
CA ALA A 673 -16.15 -15.34 5.38
C ALA A 673 -15.31 -15.75 6.60
N THR A 674 -14.02 -16.04 6.40
CA THR A 674 -13.08 -16.32 7.51
C THR A 674 -12.20 -15.12 7.74
N MET A 675 -12.25 -14.54 8.94
CA MET A 675 -11.49 -13.35 9.32
C MET A 675 -10.64 -13.69 10.55
N ARG A 676 -9.31 -13.60 10.39
CA ARG A 676 -8.29 -13.92 11.41
C ARG A 676 -8.52 -15.26 12.15
N GLY A 677 -9.06 -16.25 11.43
CA GLY A 677 -9.30 -17.62 11.91
C GLY A 677 -10.73 -17.91 12.37
N VAL A 678 -11.55 -16.89 12.61
CA VAL A 678 -12.97 -17.04 12.98
C VAL A 678 -13.87 -16.89 11.75
N LYS A 679 -14.91 -17.71 11.66
CA LYS A 679 -15.84 -17.73 10.52
C LYS A 679 -17.09 -16.90 10.85
N SER A 680 -17.31 -15.83 10.09
CA SER A 680 -18.52 -15.01 10.15
C SER A 680 -19.60 -15.60 9.25
N PHE A 681 -20.83 -15.71 9.77
CA PHE A 681 -21.99 -16.31 9.08
C PHE A 681 -23.09 -15.31 8.72
N ALA A 682 -22.88 -14.02 8.96
CA ALA A 682 -23.70 -12.91 8.49
C ALA A 682 -22.83 -11.64 8.40
N MET A 683 -23.42 -10.53 7.97
CA MET A 683 -22.79 -9.20 8.00
C MET A 683 -23.73 -8.20 8.68
N VAL A 684 -23.21 -7.37 9.59
CA VAL A 684 -23.96 -6.27 10.20
C VAL A 684 -24.02 -5.11 9.21
N LEU A 685 -25.22 -4.56 8.97
CA LEU A 685 -25.39 -3.38 8.13
C LEU A 685 -25.20 -2.11 8.98
N ALA A 686 -24.18 -1.32 8.66
CA ALA A 686 -23.86 -0.09 9.38
C ALA A 686 -23.84 1.13 8.45
N ALA A 687 -24.24 2.29 8.98
CA ALA A 687 -24.13 3.58 8.32
C ALA A 687 -22.74 4.16 8.55
N THR A 688 -21.97 4.37 7.48
CA THR A 688 -20.73 5.15 7.52
C THR A 688 -21.02 6.60 7.12
N SER A 689 -20.57 7.56 7.92
CA SER A 689 -20.78 8.99 7.64
C SER A 689 -20.34 9.38 6.22
N LYS A 690 -21.02 10.39 5.65
CA LYS A 690 -20.67 10.99 4.34
C LYS A 690 -19.22 11.52 4.28
N ASP A 691 -18.66 11.87 5.44
CA ASP A 691 -17.28 12.34 5.60
C ASP A 691 -16.29 11.17 5.77
N GLY A 692 -16.73 9.94 5.52
CA GLY A 692 -15.97 8.70 5.65
C GLY A 692 -15.97 8.15 7.08
N LYS A 693 -15.14 7.13 7.31
CA LYS A 693 -15.05 6.44 8.62
C LYS A 693 -14.55 7.34 9.75
N GLU A 694 -13.79 8.40 9.43
CA GLU A 694 -13.37 9.44 10.37
C GLU A 694 -14.57 10.27 10.89
N GLY A 695 -15.65 10.37 10.10
CA GLY A 695 -16.93 10.94 10.52
C GLY A 695 -17.80 10.01 11.36
N GLY A 696 -17.32 8.79 11.66
CA GLY A 696 -18.00 7.78 12.48
C GLY A 696 -18.76 6.70 11.71
N ILE A 697 -19.15 5.66 12.45
CA ILE A 697 -19.97 4.54 11.98
C ILE A 697 -21.05 4.25 13.03
N GLU A 698 -22.30 4.09 12.59
CA GLU A 698 -23.45 3.78 13.46
C GLU A 698 -24.18 2.52 12.98
N LEU A 699 -24.78 1.74 13.89
CA LEU A 699 -25.64 0.61 13.52
C LEU A 699 -26.96 1.11 12.91
N ILE A 700 -27.44 0.48 11.84
CA ILE A 700 -28.82 0.68 11.37
C ILE A 700 -29.78 0.03 12.36
N GLN A 701 -30.61 0.87 12.97
CA GLN A 701 -31.60 0.45 13.96
C GLN A 701 -32.91 0.08 13.25
N PRO A 702 -33.49 -1.11 13.52
CA PRO A 702 -34.84 -1.43 13.11
C PRO A 702 -35.86 -0.62 13.95
N PRO A 703 -37.15 -0.65 13.59
CA PRO A 703 -38.21 -0.05 14.39
C PRO A 703 -38.19 -0.51 15.86
N PRO A 704 -38.70 0.32 16.80
CA PRO A 704 -38.99 -0.12 18.16
C PRO A 704 -39.87 -1.39 18.15
N ASP A 705 -39.67 -2.25 19.14
CA ASP A 705 -40.39 -3.52 19.36
C ASP A 705 -40.24 -4.59 18.25
N SER A 706 -39.42 -4.36 17.21
CA SER A 706 -39.04 -5.40 16.23
C SER A 706 -38.38 -6.63 16.86
N LYS A 707 -38.57 -7.80 16.25
CA LYS A 707 -38.15 -9.09 16.82
C LYS A 707 -36.97 -9.71 16.04
N PRO A 708 -36.07 -10.46 16.71
CA PRO A 708 -35.00 -11.19 16.02
C PRO A 708 -35.57 -12.10 14.92
N GLY A 709 -34.97 -12.06 13.74
CA GLY A 709 -35.39 -12.79 12.54
C GLY A 709 -36.54 -12.17 11.76
N GLU A 710 -37.09 -11.03 12.20
CA GLU A 710 -38.08 -10.30 11.41
C GLU A 710 -37.47 -9.84 10.06
N ARG A 711 -38.19 -10.11 8.96
CA ARG A 711 -37.75 -9.77 7.60
C ARG A 711 -37.75 -8.26 7.40
N VAL A 712 -36.60 -7.74 6.99
CA VAL A 712 -36.42 -6.38 6.51
C VAL A 712 -36.45 -6.42 4.98
N TYR A 713 -37.09 -5.44 4.36
CA TYR A 713 -37.32 -5.39 2.92
C TYR A 713 -37.31 -3.96 2.39
N PHE A 714 -37.29 -3.82 1.07
CA PHE A 714 -37.30 -2.53 0.37
C PHE A 714 -38.73 -2.14 0.02
N GLU A 715 -39.10 -0.89 0.27
CA GLU A 715 -40.43 -0.35 0.00
C GLU A 715 -40.75 -0.35 -1.51
N GLY A 716 -41.88 -0.95 -1.89
CA GLY A 716 -42.36 -0.99 -3.27
C GLY A 716 -42.91 -2.37 -3.66
N PRO A 717 -43.91 -2.43 -4.57
CA PRO A 717 -44.62 -3.67 -4.89
C PRO A 717 -43.73 -4.76 -5.50
N GLU A 718 -42.63 -4.36 -6.14
CA GLU A 718 -41.62 -5.24 -6.75
C GLU A 718 -40.72 -5.97 -5.71
N TYR A 719 -40.57 -5.39 -4.51
CA TYR A 719 -39.57 -5.85 -3.52
C TYR A 719 -40.20 -6.33 -2.21
N GLU A 720 -41.32 -5.73 -1.79
CA GLU A 720 -41.99 -6.04 -0.52
C GLU A 720 -42.42 -7.52 -0.44
N ASN A 721 -42.93 -8.08 -1.53
CA ASN A 721 -43.37 -9.49 -1.60
C ASN A 721 -42.33 -10.46 -2.17
N ALA A 722 -41.18 -9.96 -2.64
CA ALA A 722 -40.15 -10.78 -3.28
C ALA A 722 -39.33 -11.57 -2.23
N GLN A 723 -39.09 -12.85 -2.50
CA GLN A 723 -38.28 -13.71 -1.62
C GLN A 723 -36.79 -13.54 -1.94
N PRO A 724 -35.92 -13.36 -0.93
CA PRO A 724 -34.48 -13.33 -1.15
C PRO A 724 -33.95 -14.70 -1.58
N VAL A 725 -32.83 -14.71 -2.30
CA VAL A 725 -32.21 -15.98 -2.70
C VAL A 725 -31.60 -16.67 -1.48
N SER A 726 -31.62 -18.00 -1.44
CA SER A 726 -31.13 -18.77 -0.28
C SER A 726 -29.66 -18.53 0.05
N GLN A 727 -28.83 -18.27 -0.98
CA GLN A 727 -27.46 -17.81 -0.84
C GLN A 727 -27.04 -16.98 -2.06
N LEU A 728 -26.47 -15.80 -1.84
CA LEU A 728 -25.90 -14.96 -2.88
C LEU A 728 -24.68 -15.64 -3.51
N ASN A 729 -24.63 -15.69 -4.84
CA ASN A 729 -23.48 -16.22 -5.57
C ASN A 729 -22.37 -15.16 -5.64
N PRO A 730 -21.19 -15.36 -5.01
CA PRO A 730 -20.14 -14.34 -5.00
C PRO A 730 -19.62 -13.96 -6.40
N LYS A 731 -19.75 -14.87 -7.39
CA LYS A 731 -19.34 -14.57 -8.78
C LYS A 731 -20.23 -13.54 -9.46
N LYS A 732 -21.47 -13.36 -8.99
CA LYS A 732 -22.42 -12.39 -9.55
C LYS A 732 -22.28 -10.98 -8.96
N LYS A 733 -21.48 -10.80 -7.90
CA LYS A 733 -21.27 -9.50 -7.22
C LYS A 733 -22.59 -8.74 -6.94
N ILE A 734 -23.64 -9.47 -6.54
CA ILE A 734 -25.02 -8.93 -6.41
C ILE A 734 -25.05 -7.81 -5.37
N PHE A 735 -24.55 -8.07 -4.16
CA PHE A 735 -24.54 -7.07 -3.10
C PHE A 735 -23.71 -5.84 -3.52
N GLU A 736 -22.53 -6.07 -4.09
CA GLU A 736 -21.59 -5.04 -4.53
C GLU A 736 -22.13 -4.18 -5.68
N THR A 737 -23.05 -4.71 -6.50
CA THR A 737 -23.72 -3.97 -7.58
C THR A 737 -24.84 -3.06 -7.03
N ILE A 738 -25.48 -3.45 -5.93
CA ILE A 738 -26.68 -2.79 -5.38
C ILE A 738 -26.31 -1.84 -4.23
N GLN A 739 -25.28 -2.17 -3.45
CA GLN A 739 -24.76 -1.42 -2.30
C GLN A 739 -24.46 0.07 -2.60
N PRO A 740 -23.98 0.49 -3.79
CA PRO A 740 -23.81 1.91 -4.10
C PRO A 740 -25.11 2.74 -4.04
N GLY A 741 -26.28 2.09 -4.09
CA GLY A 741 -27.57 2.74 -3.85
C GLY A 741 -28.00 2.79 -2.38
N PHE A 742 -27.36 2.03 -1.48
CA PHE A 742 -27.71 2.00 -0.05
C PHE A 742 -27.25 3.29 0.64
N THR A 743 -28.20 4.05 1.18
CA THR A 743 -27.94 5.35 1.80
C THR A 743 -28.88 5.67 2.96
N THR A 744 -28.62 6.74 3.72
CA THR A 744 -29.62 7.37 4.59
C THR A 744 -30.20 8.64 3.96
N LEU A 745 -31.51 8.81 4.10
CA LEU A 745 -32.23 10.01 3.64
C LEU A 745 -32.00 11.19 4.60
N ASP A 746 -32.51 12.36 4.22
CA ASP A 746 -32.58 13.57 5.07
C ASP A 746 -33.38 13.36 6.37
N THR A 747 -34.33 12.42 6.34
CA THR A 747 -35.08 11.91 7.50
C THR A 747 -34.26 10.99 8.43
N ARG A 748 -33.02 10.60 8.04
CA ARG A 748 -32.20 9.49 8.58
C ARG A 748 -32.74 8.09 8.33
N GLU A 749 -33.83 7.96 7.56
CA GLU A 749 -34.35 6.67 7.11
C GLU A 749 -33.32 5.95 6.23
N ALA A 750 -33.04 4.68 6.53
CA ALA A 750 -32.25 3.82 5.66
C ALA A 750 -33.03 3.52 4.38
N ALA A 751 -32.39 3.63 3.22
CA ALA A 751 -33.02 3.44 1.93
C ALA A 751 -32.05 2.87 0.89
N TRP A 752 -32.63 2.33 -0.18
CA TRP A 752 -31.94 2.09 -1.44
C TRP A 752 -32.46 3.06 -2.49
N ILE A 753 -31.55 3.80 -3.12
CA ILE A 753 -31.84 4.62 -4.30
C ILE A 753 -31.39 3.84 -5.53
N ASN A 754 -32.32 3.49 -6.41
CA ASN A 754 -32.02 2.79 -7.65
C ASN A 754 -31.09 3.66 -8.52
N PRO A 755 -29.86 3.20 -8.88
CA PRO A 755 -28.91 4.03 -9.62
C PRO A 755 -29.39 4.46 -11.01
N GLY A 756 -30.25 3.68 -11.67
CA GLY A 756 -30.77 3.95 -13.01
C GLY A 756 -32.01 4.84 -12.99
N THR A 757 -33.06 4.46 -12.24
CA THR A 757 -34.35 5.18 -12.22
C THR A 757 -34.40 6.35 -11.24
N LYS A 758 -33.45 6.41 -10.29
CA LYS A 758 -33.46 7.32 -9.12
C LYS A 758 -34.66 7.17 -8.19
N SER A 759 -35.42 6.07 -8.29
CA SER A 759 -36.50 5.76 -7.34
C SER A 759 -35.93 5.42 -5.97
N VAL A 760 -36.61 5.89 -4.91
CA VAL A 760 -36.22 5.73 -3.51
C VAL A 760 -37.06 4.64 -2.87
N HIS A 761 -36.41 3.65 -2.26
CA HIS A 761 -37.03 2.49 -1.64
C HIS A 761 -36.53 2.36 -0.20
N ARG A 762 -37.36 2.73 0.78
CA ARG A 762 -37.00 2.66 2.21
C ARG A 762 -36.74 1.22 2.64
N ILE A 763 -35.72 1.02 3.47
CA ILE A 763 -35.40 -0.25 4.12
C ILE A 763 -36.26 -0.34 5.39
N ARG A 764 -37.22 -1.26 5.43
CA ARG A 764 -38.29 -1.29 6.43
C ARG A 764 -38.67 -2.69 6.85
N THR A 765 -39.31 -2.82 8.01
CA THR A 765 -40.14 -3.98 8.33
C THR A 765 -41.61 -3.65 8.03
N LYS A 766 -42.50 -4.59 8.36
CA LYS A 766 -43.96 -4.36 8.35
C LYS A 766 -44.37 -3.27 9.36
N ASP A 767 -43.64 -3.14 10.48
CA ASP A 767 -44.00 -2.31 11.64
C ASP A 767 -43.38 -0.90 11.58
N GLY A 768 -42.37 -0.67 10.72
CA GLY A 768 -41.79 0.66 10.51
C GLY A 768 -40.53 0.68 9.63
N VAL A 769 -39.94 1.86 9.46
CA VAL A 769 -38.72 2.09 8.67
C VAL A 769 -37.47 1.95 9.55
N CYS A 770 -36.39 1.38 9.02
CA CYS A 770 -35.10 1.30 9.70
C CYS A 770 -34.36 2.64 9.58
N VAL A 771 -33.61 3.05 10.60
CA VAL A 771 -33.00 4.39 10.69
C VAL A 771 -31.54 4.34 11.12
N ALA A 772 -30.74 5.32 10.70
CA ALA A 772 -29.50 5.65 11.38
C ALA A 772 -29.78 6.60 12.58
N PRO A 773 -29.07 6.46 13.70
CA PRO A 773 -29.22 7.34 14.86
C PRO A 773 -29.04 8.84 14.53
N THR A 774 -27.96 9.20 13.82
CA THR A 774 -27.64 10.60 13.52
C THR A 774 -27.35 10.88 12.06
N PHE A 775 -26.85 9.91 11.28
CA PHE A 775 -26.33 10.22 9.94
C PHE A 775 -27.36 10.43 8.83
N ILE A 776 -27.13 11.47 8.02
CA ILE A 776 -27.86 11.83 6.79
C ILE A 776 -26.91 11.72 5.61
N GLY A 777 -27.34 11.09 4.52
CA GLY A 777 -26.50 10.84 3.34
C GLY A 777 -25.32 9.89 3.60
N ALA A 778 -25.40 9.07 4.66
CA ALA A 778 -24.41 8.03 4.94
C ALA A 778 -24.50 6.90 3.93
N SER A 779 -23.38 6.27 3.58
CA SER A 779 -23.40 5.00 2.84
C SER A 779 -23.63 3.85 3.80
N LEU A 780 -24.46 2.87 3.44
CA LEU A 780 -24.67 1.67 4.27
C LEU A 780 -23.87 0.49 3.71
N SER A 781 -23.15 -0.22 4.58
CA SER A 781 -22.32 -1.37 4.23
C SER A 781 -22.33 -2.40 5.34
#